data_AF-A0A8T6EGN5-F1
#
_entry.id   AF-A0A8T6EGN5-F1
#
_cell.length_a   1.000
_cell.length_b   1.000
_cell.length_c   1.000
_cell.angle_alpha   90.00
_cell.angle_beta   90.00
_cell.angle_gamma   90.00
#
_symmetry.space_group_name_H-M   'P 1'
#
loop_
_entity.id
_entity.type
_entity.pdbx_description
1 polymer ?
#
loop_
_entity_poly.entity_id
_entity_poly.type
_entity_poly.pdbx_seq_one_letter_code
_entity_poly.pdbx_strand_id
1 'polypeptide(L)'
;MTIAARAEKLRKEIEYHNYRYHALDDPEISDKEYDQLFDELLDIEQRHPYLVTPNSPTQRVGATPSEAFQPVQHLQPMLSLDKSTSMDELKSWIQRNEDLLDREIRELICEPKIDGVAVTLHYEHGELTRAATRGDGTTGEDVTANVKTIQSVPLRLRGSSIPELVEIRGEIYIPLDKFAQFNEHARQRLEPELRNPRNGAAGSLRQKDPKVTQGRPLSIYCHSIGHSSEDLVLRTHSRALEHCQEWGCRVNPRIEVFDRIEKCRRYIDQINSDRGSLNYLIDGVVVKVNDFQDQRDLGQLSRQPRWAIAYKYPSSEARTKLLTVDWQVGRTGALTPVARLEPVFVDGVTVSNATLHNIDEIHRLGLKIGAEVVLRRAGDVIPQILRVISDGQQEVAVPTECPVCGSAASKDPDGVVIRCTERMLCSAQRKESIRHFASRGALDIEGLGDNTVDFLVDLDVVKSPLDLYRLTSDDLATFERIGEPNAERIENAQKRIDKLAYEQYVLSLKIPHLKKAKLAAFCNKLSPLSKLAHASEEKVLDVLKDIDQHTATEICTFLQTRFKDYDDLNALHEQEVERYRSEGLISYLRELKYPLVPRSHIKDIVNQYHNLESLQQATPQELLGVWPLGLSEAEEILNKLKQDLESNKIVQKQSLGRLLREKHISVLNKSQAESLVRVFSTLNSLLTATISSVVELDGFDKSLATRFLESLKYNLGKKERIGEENAIQLAANIQKSKNTTFARFIFGLGIPEVGESTAQNLVARFRTLDALMHATQEELETVDDVGTVVSKHICNFFANSKNRELVLALVDAGVSWPVEEEVSDSPLSGQTWVITGSLSIRRPEAAQILKQLGAKIASSVSKKTDVVVAGEAAGSKLTKALQLGLKVLNSEEFDAFLKENLPPDP
;
A
#
# COMPACT_ATOMS: atom_id res chain seq x y z
N MET A 1 -16.88 -23.15 52.45
CA MET A 1 -17.18 -22.64 51.09
C MET A 1 -16.54 -23.60 50.10
N THR A 2 -17.22 -24.04 49.03
CA THR A 2 -16.60 -24.94 48.05
C THR A 2 -15.53 -24.21 47.25
N ILE A 3 -14.57 -24.94 46.66
CA ILE A 3 -13.53 -24.34 45.80
C ILE A 3 -14.16 -23.59 44.61
N ALA A 4 -15.20 -24.17 44.01
CA ALA A 4 -15.98 -23.52 42.95
C ALA A 4 -16.62 -22.19 43.42
N ALA A 5 -17.19 -22.17 44.63
CA ALA A 5 -17.73 -20.94 45.20
C ALA A 5 -16.63 -19.91 45.49
N ARG A 6 -15.40 -20.34 45.86
CA ARG A 6 -14.26 -19.44 46.12
C ARG A 6 -13.74 -18.83 44.84
N ALA A 7 -13.57 -19.62 43.78
CA ALA A 7 -13.23 -19.12 42.45
C ALA A 7 -14.23 -18.04 41.99
N GLU A 8 -15.53 -18.32 42.11
CA GLU A 8 -16.58 -17.37 41.71
C GLU A 8 -16.57 -16.08 42.56
N LYS A 9 -16.33 -16.20 43.87
CA LYS A 9 -16.21 -15.03 44.75
C LYS A 9 -14.98 -14.19 44.39
N LEU A 10 -13.83 -14.82 44.17
CA LEU A 10 -12.59 -14.13 43.78
C LEU A 10 -12.74 -13.41 42.44
N ARG A 11 -13.38 -14.03 41.44
CA ARG A 11 -13.70 -13.36 40.16
C ARG A 11 -14.50 -12.10 40.37
N LYS A 12 -15.57 -12.16 41.17
CA LYS A 12 -16.42 -11.00 41.49
C LYS A 12 -15.66 -9.90 42.25
N GLU A 13 -14.81 -10.26 43.22
CA GLU A 13 -13.99 -9.31 43.98
C GLU A 13 -12.96 -8.62 43.06
N ILE A 14 -12.23 -9.39 42.25
CA ILE A 14 -11.24 -8.88 41.29
C ILE A 14 -11.91 -7.99 40.25
N GLU A 15 -13.04 -8.41 39.66
CA GLU A 15 -13.81 -7.59 38.72
C GLU A 15 -14.32 -6.30 39.37
N TYR A 16 -14.74 -6.36 40.64
CA TYR A 16 -15.14 -5.16 41.37
C TYR A 16 -13.99 -4.17 41.53
N HIS A 17 -12.81 -4.64 41.94
CA HIS A 17 -11.64 -3.79 42.10
C HIS A 17 -11.09 -3.30 40.75
N ASN A 18 -11.13 -4.12 39.69
CA ASN A 18 -10.81 -3.69 38.32
C ASN A 18 -11.73 -2.56 37.87
N TYR A 19 -13.02 -2.64 38.15
CA TYR A 19 -13.96 -1.58 37.83
C TYR A 19 -13.65 -0.29 38.61
N ARG A 20 -13.44 -0.38 39.92
CA ARG A 20 -13.08 0.78 40.77
C ARG A 20 -11.80 1.44 40.28
N TYR A 21 -10.77 0.65 39.98
CA TYR A 21 -9.48 1.15 39.52
C TYR A 21 -9.54 1.70 38.08
N HIS A 22 -10.04 0.92 37.12
CA HIS A 22 -9.88 1.23 35.69
C HIS A 22 -11.06 1.97 35.06
N ALA A 23 -12.27 1.87 35.63
CA ALA A 23 -13.45 2.54 35.10
C ALA A 23 -13.81 3.80 35.91
N LEU A 24 -13.61 3.77 37.23
CA LEU A 24 -13.92 4.91 38.12
C LEU A 24 -12.70 5.73 38.54
N ASP A 25 -11.47 5.25 38.27
CA ASP A 25 -10.21 5.86 38.71
C ASP A 25 -10.17 6.13 40.24
N ASP A 26 -10.81 5.25 41.04
CA ASP A 26 -10.95 5.38 42.50
C ASP A 26 -10.75 4.02 43.21
N PRO A 27 -9.49 3.55 43.33
CA PRO A 27 -9.18 2.23 43.90
C PRO A 27 -9.35 2.18 45.42
N GLU A 28 -9.93 1.07 45.93
CA GLU A 28 -10.16 0.84 47.36
C GLU A 28 -9.08 0.00 48.04
N ILE A 29 -8.33 -0.78 47.27
CA ILE A 29 -7.29 -1.67 47.74
C ILE A 29 -5.98 -1.34 47.05
N SER A 30 -4.87 -1.67 47.70
CA SER A 30 -3.53 -1.51 47.11
C SER A 30 -3.26 -2.56 46.03
N ASP A 31 -2.32 -2.26 45.11
CA ASP A 31 -1.88 -3.20 44.07
C ASP A 31 -1.45 -4.55 44.65
N LYS A 32 -0.79 -4.52 45.83
CA LYS A 32 -0.36 -5.74 46.53
C LYS A 32 -1.53 -6.61 47.01
N GLU A 33 -2.61 -6.00 47.48
CA GLU A 33 -3.81 -6.73 47.91
C GLU A 33 -4.57 -7.28 46.72
N TYR A 34 -4.60 -6.54 45.60
CA TYR A 34 -5.15 -7.02 44.34
C TYR A 34 -4.38 -8.25 43.83
N ASP A 35 -3.05 -8.17 43.79
CA ASP A 35 -2.18 -9.26 43.34
C ASP A 35 -2.40 -10.53 44.17
N GLN A 36 -2.63 -10.40 45.48
CA GLN A 36 -2.96 -11.55 46.34
C GLN A 36 -4.27 -12.22 45.96
N LEU A 37 -5.32 -11.45 45.64
CA LEU A 37 -6.60 -12.00 45.18
C LEU A 37 -6.44 -12.69 43.82
N PHE A 38 -5.67 -12.07 42.92
CA PHE A 38 -5.42 -12.60 41.58
C PHE A 38 -4.60 -13.88 41.62
N ASP A 39 -3.52 -13.92 42.40
CA ASP A 39 -2.67 -15.10 42.59
C ASP A 39 -3.46 -16.27 43.22
N GLU A 40 -4.36 -15.99 44.17
CA GLU A 40 -5.24 -17.02 44.74
C GLU A 40 -6.19 -17.60 43.68
N LEU A 41 -6.81 -16.76 42.84
CA LEU A 41 -7.67 -17.22 41.76
C LEU A 41 -6.88 -18.06 40.74
N LEU A 42 -5.69 -17.61 40.39
CA LEU A 42 -4.81 -18.28 39.45
C LEU A 42 -4.40 -19.67 39.96
N ASP A 43 -4.01 -19.79 41.23
CA ASP A 43 -3.68 -21.08 41.87
C ASP A 43 -4.87 -22.05 41.88
N ILE A 44 -6.07 -21.55 42.18
CA ILE A 44 -7.30 -22.36 42.14
C ILE A 44 -7.57 -22.88 40.73
N GLU A 45 -7.49 -22.01 39.72
CA GLU A 45 -7.77 -22.37 38.34
C GLU A 45 -6.72 -23.31 37.74
N GLN A 46 -5.44 -23.17 38.14
CA GLN A 46 -4.38 -24.10 37.74
C GLN A 46 -4.59 -25.49 38.34
N ARG A 47 -5.00 -25.59 39.62
CA ARG A 47 -5.28 -26.87 40.29
C ARG A 47 -6.61 -27.50 39.87
N HIS A 48 -7.55 -26.69 39.40
CA HIS A 48 -8.88 -27.12 38.98
C HIS A 48 -9.23 -26.56 37.59
N PRO A 49 -8.64 -27.10 36.50
CA PRO A 49 -8.81 -26.54 35.15
C PRO A 49 -10.26 -26.49 34.66
N TYR A 50 -11.13 -27.39 35.14
CA TYR A 50 -12.56 -27.39 34.81
C TYR A 50 -13.34 -26.19 35.39
N LEU A 51 -12.72 -25.42 36.30
CA LEU A 51 -13.30 -24.19 36.82
C LEU A 51 -12.96 -22.98 35.96
N VAL A 52 -11.97 -23.05 35.05
CA VAL A 52 -11.58 -21.93 34.19
C VAL A 52 -12.74 -21.55 33.28
N THR A 53 -13.11 -20.26 33.27
CA THR A 53 -14.10 -19.71 32.34
C THR A 53 -13.42 -18.78 31.34
N PRO A 54 -13.88 -18.69 30.07
CA PRO A 54 -13.28 -17.84 29.04
C PRO A 54 -13.18 -16.35 29.40
N ASN A 55 -13.97 -15.89 30.37
CA ASN A 55 -14.04 -14.50 30.83
C ASN A 55 -13.49 -14.30 32.24
N SER A 56 -12.82 -15.31 32.82
CA SER A 56 -12.11 -15.14 34.09
C SER A 56 -11.01 -14.08 33.95
N PRO A 57 -10.76 -13.23 34.97
CA PRO A 57 -9.69 -12.23 34.93
C PRO A 57 -8.30 -12.80 34.59
N THR A 58 -8.05 -14.06 34.93
CA THR A 58 -6.81 -14.79 34.61
C THR A 58 -6.66 -15.12 33.11
N GLN A 59 -7.79 -15.22 32.38
CA GLN A 59 -7.83 -15.57 30.96
C GLN A 59 -7.65 -14.36 30.04
N ARG A 60 -7.44 -13.16 30.60
CA ARG A 60 -6.99 -11.99 29.82
C ARG A 60 -5.70 -12.26 29.06
N VAL A 61 -4.95 -13.32 29.42
CA VAL A 61 -3.66 -13.70 28.85
C VAL A 61 -3.64 -15.18 28.46
N GLY A 62 -4.59 -15.62 27.62
CA GLY A 62 -4.71 -17.03 27.21
C GLY A 62 -4.84 -17.29 25.70
N ALA A 63 -5.03 -16.25 24.88
CA ALA A 63 -5.30 -16.44 23.46
C ALA A 63 -4.04 -16.84 22.68
N THR A 64 -4.15 -17.86 21.83
CA THR A 64 -3.12 -18.25 20.87
C THR A 64 -2.90 -17.12 19.86
N PRO A 65 -1.65 -16.81 19.48
CA PRO A 65 -1.39 -15.86 18.40
C PRO A 65 -2.17 -16.24 17.14
N SER A 66 -2.83 -15.25 16.51
CA SER A 66 -3.56 -15.46 15.27
C SER A 66 -2.66 -15.20 14.06
N GLU A 67 -2.81 -16.00 13.00
CA GLU A 67 -2.09 -15.75 11.73
C GLU A 67 -2.66 -14.53 10.98
N ALA A 68 -3.97 -14.27 11.12
CA ALA A 68 -4.70 -13.18 10.45
C ALA A 68 -5.91 -12.67 11.27
N PHE A 69 -6.32 -11.43 11.00
CA PHE A 69 -7.56 -10.86 11.54
C PHE A 69 -8.74 -11.22 10.62
N GLN A 70 -9.81 -11.77 11.19
CA GLN A 70 -11.00 -12.15 10.41
C GLN A 70 -11.91 -10.94 10.19
N PRO A 71 -12.58 -10.82 9.02
CA PRO A 71 -13.58 -9.79 8.80
C PRO A 71 -14.83 -10.05 9.65
N VAL A 72 -15.37 -9.00 10.25
CA VAL A 72 -16.59 -9.03 11.07
C VAL A 72 -17.58 -8.00 10.53
N GLN A 73 -18.74 -8.47 10.08
CA GLN A 73 -19.83 -7.57 9.72
C GLN A 73 -20.45 -6.98 11.00
N HIS A 74 -20.61 -5.65 11.02
CA HIS A 74 -21.24 -4.95 12.14
C HIS A 74 -22.76 -5.16 12.12
N LEU A 75 -23.37 -5.36 13.28
CA LEU A 75 -24.83 -5.53 13.42
C LEU A 75 -25.58 -4.26 13.01
N GLN A 76 -24.97 -3.11 13.30
CA GLN A 76 -25.39 -1.81 12.81
C GLN A 76 -24.18 -1.06 12.25
N PRO A 77 -24.29 -0.35 11.11
CA PRO A 77 -23.14 0.37 10.57
C PRO A 77 -22.50 1.37 11.54
N MET A 78 -21.17 1.44 11.53
CA MET A 78 -20.35 2.45 12.20
C MET A 78 -20.08 3.62 11.26
N LEU A 79 -20.95 4.63 11.35
CA LEU A 79 -20.91 5.81 10.48
C LEU A 79 -19.79 6.78 10.86
N SER A 80 -19.43 7.64 9.90
CA SER A 80 -18.61 8.83 10.18
C SER A 80 -19.49 9.96 10.69
N LEU A 81 -18.90 10.90 11.42
CA LEU A 81 -19.56 12.16 11.77
C LEU A 81 -19.34 13.21 10.69
N ASP A 82 -20.36 14.04 10.45
CA ASP A 82 -20.17 15.31 9.74
C ASP A 82 -19.29 16.25 10.56
N LYS A 83 -18.74 17.29 9.95
CA LYS A 83 -17.76 18.18 10.58
C LYS A 83 -18.26 19.62 10.57
N SER A 84 -18.02 20.31 11.68
CA SER A 84 -18.14 21.76 11.80
C SER A 84 -16.81 22.32 12.30
N THR A 85 -16.45 23.51 11.81
CA THR A 85 -15.24 24.25 12.20
C THR A 85 -15.56 25.62 12.81
N SER A 86 -16.84 25.99 12.86
CA SER A 86 -17.29 27.27 13.38
C SER A 86 -18.64 27.17 14.08
N MET A 87 -18.89 28.09 15.02
CA MET A 87 -20.16 28.14 15.73
C MET A 87 -21.35 28.44 14.81
N ASP A 88 -21.14 29.13 13.70
CA ASP A 88 -22.22 29.44 12.75
C ASP A 88 -22.62 28.21 11.94
N GLU A 89 -21.66 27.35 11.57
CA GLU A 89 -21.96 26.04 10.98
C GLU A 89 -22.71 25.14 11.96
N LEU A 90 -22.33 25.14 13.24
CA LEU A 90 -23.02 24.37 14.28
C LEU A 90 -24.46 24.87 14.48
N LYS A 91 -24.69 26.19 14.54
CA LYS A 91 -26.03 26.78 14.56
C LYS A 91 -26.86 26.37 13.35
N SER A 92 -26.26 26.44 12.16
CA SER A 92 -26.92 26.03 10.91
C SER A 92 -27.27 24.55 10.91
N TRP A 93 -26.44 23.71 11.54
CA TRP A 93 -26.74 22.29 11.72
C TRP A 93 -27.93 22.06 12.66
N ILE A 94 -27.99 22.78 13.79
CA ILE A 94 -29.14 22.71 14.71
C ILE A 94 -30.42 23.14 13.98
N GLN A 95 -30.43 24.32 13.36
CA GLN A 95 -31.59 24.85 12.66
C GLN A 95 -32.11 23.87 11.59
N ARG A 96 -31.20 23.31 10.77
CA ARG A 96 -31.58 22.31 9.76
C ARG A 96 -32.24 21.07 10.37
N ASN A 97 -31.81 20.64 11.54
CA ASN A 97 -32.40 19.48 12.20
C ASN A 97 -33.75 19.83 12.85
N GLU A 98 -33.89 21.02 13.43
CA GLU A 98 -35.17 21.52 13.95
C GLU A 98 -36.21 21.67 12.83
N ASP A 99 -35.81 22.20 11.68
CA ASP A 99 -36.66 22.30 10.48
C ASP A 99 -37.11 20.92 9.98
N LEU A 100 -36.26 19.90 10.10
CA LEU A 100 -36.59 18.52 9.72
C LEU A 100 -37.53 17.84 10.73
N LEU A 101 -37.42 18.21 12.01
CA LEU A 101 -38.25 17.68 13.09
C LEU A 101 -39.59 18.43 13.24
N ASP A 102 -39.71 19.62 12.67
CA ASP A 102 -40.81 20.57 12.89
C ASP A 102 -40.98 20.92 14.39
N ARG A 103 -39.87 20.97 15.13
CA ARG A 103 -39.80 21.34 16.55
C ARG A 103 -38.37 21.69 16.97
N GLU A 104 -38.24 22.49 18.03
CA GLU A 104 -36.95 22.79 18.65
C GLU A 104 -36.32 21.55 19.31
N ILE A 105 -35.00 21.42 19.18
CA ILE A 105 -34.22 20.39 19.86
C ILE A 105 -34.08 20.80 21.33
N ARG A 106 -34.62 19.97 22.23
CA ARG A 106 -34.65 20.31 23.66
C ARG A 106 -33.31 20.20 24.35
N GLU A 107 -32.53 19.19 24.00
CA GLU A 107 -31.28 18.85 24.67
C GLU A 107 -30.24 18.33 23.67
N LEU A 108 -29.03 18.84 23.84
CA LEU A 108 -27.82 18.38 23.16
C LEU A 108 -26.89 17.77 24.20
N ILE A 109 -26.26 16.65 23.84
CA ILE A 109 -25.17 16.08 24.63
C ILE A 109 -23.85 16.35 23.93
N CYS A 110 -22.88 16.85 24.69
CA CYS A 110 -21.54 17.17 24.21
C CYS A 110 -20.51 16.29 24.91
N GLU A 111 -19.56 15.77 24.14
CA GLU A 111 -18.49 14.91 24.64
C GLU A 111 -17.16 15.24 23.97
N PRO A 112 -16.01 15.08 24.65
CA PRO A 112 -14.72 15.27 24.02
C PRO A 112 -14.52 14.26 22.89
N LYS A 113 -14.10 14.74 21.71
CA LYS A 113 -13.84 13.87 20.56
C LYS A 113 -12.45 13.27 20.69
N ILE A 114 -12.40 12.07 21.26
CA ILE A 114 -11.16 11.34 21.54
C ILE A 114 -10.46 10.98 20.21
N ASP A 115 -9.15 11.19 20.16
CA ASP A 115 -8.31 10.83 19.02
C ASP A 115 -7.70 9.44 19.21
N GLY A 116 -8.49 8.41 18.87
CA GLY A 116 -8.13 7.01 19.07
C GLY A 116 -8.56 6.10 17.92
N VAL A 117 -9.06 4.92 18.30
CA VAL A 117 -9.53 3.87 17.40
C VAL A 117 -10.92 3.39 17.82
N ALA A 118 -11.90 3.62 16.96
CA ALA A 118 -13.26 3.16 17.18
C ALA A 118 -13.37 1.62 17.14
N VAL A 119 -14.07 1.06 18.13
CA VAL A 119 -14.35 -0.37 18.27
C VAL A 119 -15.80 -0.63 18.67
N THR A 120 -16.31 -1.81 18.30
CA THR A 120 -17.53 -2.40 18.85
C THR A 120 -17.17 -3.50 19.84
N LEU A 121 -17.98 -3.64 20.88
CA LEU A 121 -17.90 -4.68 21.91
C LEU A 121 -19.25 -5.36 21.98
N HIS A 122 -19.32 -6.65 21.64
CA HIS A 122 -20.54 -7.43 21.66
C HIS A 122 -20.57 -8.24 22.96
N TYR A 123 -21.62 -8.01 23.74
CA TYR A 123 -21.88 -8.77 24.95
C TYR A 123 -23.10 -9.65 24.74
N GLU A 124 -22.94 -10.96 24.90
CA GLU A 124 -24.04 -11.93 24.91
C GLU A 124 -24.27 -12.40 26.34
N HIS A 125 -25.49 -12.26 26.84
CA HIS A 125 -25.86 -12.49 28.24
C HIS A 125 -24.90 -11.78 29.23
N GLY A 126 -24.42 -10.59 28.83
CA GLY A 126 -23.47 -9.77 29.58
C GLY A 126 -22.01 -10.23 29.50
N GLU A 127 -21.66 -11.25 28.73
CA GLU A 127 -20.28 -11.70 28.54
C GLU A 127 -19.69 -11.20 27.22
N LEU A 128 -18.45 -10.69 27.23
CA LEU A 128 -17.77 -10.20 26.02
C LEU A 128 -17.45 -11.37 25.08
N THR A 129 -18.24 -11.51 24.01
CA THR A 129 -18.08 -12.58 23.02
C THR A 129 -17.28 -12.13 21.80
N ARG A 130 -17.39 -10.86 21.41
CA ARG A 130 -16.70 -10.34 20.21
C ARG A 130 -16.33 -8.88 20.36
N ALA A 131 -15.22 -8.48 19.75
CA ALA A 131 -14.90 -7.08 19.51
C ALA A 131 -14.38 -6.88 18.09
N ALA A 132 -14.78 -5.79 17.43
CA ALA A 132 -14.34 -5.49 16.07
C ALA A 132 -13.88 -4.04 15.93
N THR A 133 -12.87 -3.81 15.09
CA THR A 133 -12.51 -2.45 14.68
C THR A 133 -13.55 -1.89 13.72
N ARG A 134 -13.57 -0.57 13.51
CA ARG A 134 -14.51 0.05 12.56
C ARG A 134 -14.42 -0.46 11.12
N GLY A 135 -13.20 -0.67 10.61
CA GLY A 135 -12.96 -1.00 9.19
C GLY A 135 -13.57 0.04 8.24
N ASP A 136 -14.39 -0.40 7.29
CA ASP A 136 -15.08 0.48 6.33
C ASP A 136 -16.40 1.08 6.85
N GLY A 137 -16.77 0.74 8.08
CA GLY A 137 -18.04 1.12 8.73
C GLY A 137 -19.14 0.07 8.60
N THR A 138 -19.04 -0.88 7.68
CA THR A 138 -19.93 -2.05 7.56
C THR A 138 -19.25 -3.34 7.97
N THR A 139 -17.97 -3.47 7.65
CA THR A 139 -17.13 -4.62 7.99
C THR A 139 -15.87 -4.14 8.69
N GLY A 140 -15.64 -4.70 9.88
CA GLY A 140 -14.48 -4.52 10.73
C GLY A 140 -13.52 -5.69 10.70
N GLU A 141 -12.47 -5.60 11.52
CA GLU A 141 -11.56 -6.71 11.82
C GLU A 141 -11.82 -7.21 13.24
N ASP A 142 -11.90 -8.53 13.44
CA ASP A 142 -12.01 -9.16 14.76
C ASP A 142 -10.74 -8.87 15.58
N VAL A 143 -10.90 -8.14 16.68
CA VAL A 143 -9.82 -7.82 17.63
C VAL A 143 -10.17 -8.30 19.04
N THR A 144 -11.05 -9.31 19.15
CA THR A 144 -11.59 -9.81 20.42
C THR A 144 -10.47 -10.18 21.39
N ALA A 145 -9.49 -10.96 20.93
CA ALA A 145 -8.38 -11.40 21.78
C ALA A 145 -7.54 -10.22 22.29
N ASN A 146 -7.26 -9.23 21.45
CA ASN A 146 -6.50 -8.02 21.80
C ASN A 146 -7.29 -7.13 22.78
N VAL A 147 -8.57 -6.92 22.52
CA VAL A 147 -9.46 -6.11 23.37
C VAL A 147 -9.61 -6.71 24.77
N LYS A 148 -9.67 -8.04 24.89
CA LYS A 148 -9.69 -8.73 26.20
C LYS A 148 -8.48 -8.44 27.08
N THR A 149 -7.36 -8.00 26.50
CA THR A 149 -6.15 -7.60 27.25
C THR A 149 -6.24 -6.19 27.85
N ILE A 150 -7.18 -5.37 27.40
CA ILE A 150 -7.30 -3.96 27.80
C ILE A 150 -8.01 -3.88 29.13
N GLN A 151 -7.31 -3.34 30.14
CA GLN A 151 -7.78 -3.44 31.51
C GLN A 151 -9.14 -2.75 31.77
N SER A 152 -9.37 -1.61 31.11
CA SER A 152 -10.59 -0.80 31.21
C SER A 152 -11.79 -1.34 30.43
N VAL A 153 -11.64 -2.44 29.68
CA VAL A 153 -12.76 -3.14 29.04
C VAL A 153 -13.34 -4.17 30.03
N PRO A 154 -14.64 -4.13 30.38
CA PRO A 154 -15.23 -5.18 31.20
C PRO A 154 -15.33 -6.48 30.38
N LEU A 155 -14.88 -7.62 30.92
CA LEU A 155 -15.14 -8.92 30.28
C LEU A 155 -16.56 -9.40 30.52
N ARG A 156 -17.18 -8.91 31.59
CA ARG A 156 -18.54 -9.18 31.99
C ARG A 156 -19.22 -7.88 32.43
N LEU A 157 -20.39 -7.61 31.90
CA LEU A 157 -21.24 -6.49 32.31
C LEU A 157 -21.82 -6.75 33.70
N ARG A 158 -21.98 -5.68 34.46
CA ARG A 158 -22.45 -5.69 35.85
C ARG A 158 -23.90 -5.21 35.96
N GLY A 159 -24.54 -5.50 37.08
CA GLY A 159 -25.89 -5.00 37.36
C GLY A 159 -27.01 -5.88 36.78
N SER A 160 -28.18 -5.28 36.62
CA SER A 160 -29.41 -5.92 36.16
C SER A 160 -29.86 -5.34 34.81
N SER A 161 -30.82 -6.00 34.16
CA SER A 161 -31.41 -5.54 32.89
C SER A 161 -30.40 -5.44 31.74
N ILE A 162 -29.46 -6.39 31.68
CA ILE A 162 -28.54 -6.55 30.56
C ILE A 162 -29.28 -7.33 29.46
N PRO A 163 -29.40 -6.81 28.23
CA PRO A 163 -30.01 -7.53 27.13
C PRO A 163 -29.31 -8.87 26.84
N GLU A 164 -30.05 -9.79 26.21
CA GLU A 164 -29.45 -11.01 25.66
C GLU A 164 -28.26 -10.72 24.74
N LEU A 165 -28.34 -9.71 23.88
CA LEU A 165 -27.23 -9.22 23.06
C LEU A 165 -27.21 -7.69 23.08
N VAL A 166 -26.07 -7.11 23.43
CA VAL A 166 -25.85 -5.66 23.35
C VAL A 166 -24.49 -5.33 22.75
N GLU A 167 -24.48 -4.40 21.80
CA GLU A 167 -23.29 -3.83 21.20
C GLU A 167 -22.97 -2.50 21.89
N ILE A 168 -21.81 -2.39 22.53
CA ILE A 168 -21.29 -1.15 23.11
C ILE A 168 -20.18 -0.63 22.20
N ARG A 169 -20.22 0.66 21.86
CA ARG A 169 -19.19 1.30 21.03
C ARG A 169 -18.33 2.23 21.86
N GLY A 170 -17.04 2.24 21.56
CA GLY A 170 -16.07 3.08 22.25
C GLY A 170 -14.86 3.42 21.40
N GLU A 171 -14.04 4.31 21.94
CA GLU A 171 -12.78 4.74 21.33
C GLU A 171 -11.63 4.24 22.21
N ILE A 172 -10.79 3.36 21.65
CA ILE A 172 -9.54 2.92 22.29
C ILE A 172 -8.47 3.97 22.05
N TYR A 173 -7.79 4.39 23.11
CA TYR A 173 -6.75 5.41 23.09
C TYR A 173 -5.59 5.03 24.00
N ILE A 174 -4.50 5.81 23.94
CA ILE A 174 -3.38 5.69 24.88
C ILE A 174 -3.35 6.95 25.76
N PRO A 175 -3.42 6.83 27.10
CA PRO A 175 -3.20 7.95 28.00
C PRO A 175 -1.81 8.59 27.82
N LEU A 176 -1.72 9.92 27.85
CA LEU A 176 -0.49 10.65 27.50
C LEU A 176 0.67 10.38 28.45
N ASP A 177 0.39 10.30 29.75
CA ASP A 177 1.37 9.92 30.78
C ASP A 177 1.93 8.51 30.53
N LYS A 178 1.07 7.54 30.21
CA LYS A 178 1.45 6.17 29.93
C LYS A 178 2.17 6.03 28.59
N PHE A 179 1.80 6.82 27.58
CA PHE A 179 2.52 6.92 26.31
C PHE A 179 3.96 7.37 26.54
N ALA A 180 4.15 8.43 27.33
CA ALA A 180 5.47 8.96 27.65
C ALA A 180 6.31 7.94 28.44
N GLN A 181 5.72 7.29 29.45
CA GLN A 181 6.39 6.22 30.21
C GLN A 181 6.80 5.04 29.32
N PHE A 182 5.91 4.61 28.42
CA PHE A 182 6.18 3.52 27.48
C PHE A 182 7.36 3.84 26.56
N ASN A 183 7.36 5.03 25.93
CA ASN A 183 8.43 5.43 25.01
C ASN A 183 9.77 5.63 25.73
N GLU A 184 9.75 6.14 26.95
CA GLU A 184 10.97 6.25 27.77
C GLU A 184 11.56 4.87 28.07
N HIS A 185 10.73 3.90 28.47
CA HIS A 185 11.18 2.52 28.67
C HIS A 185 11.69 1.86 27.38
N ALA A 186 11.01 2.10 26.25
CA ALA A 186 11.43 1.58 24.95
C ALA A 186 12.80 2.15 24.56
N ARG A 187 13.03 3.45 24.77
CA ARG A 187 14.31 4.11 24.51
C ARG A 187 15.44 3.55 25.37
N GLN A 188 15.19 3.30 26.65
CA GLN A 188 16.16 2.68 27.56
C GLN A 188 16.53 1.25 27.14
N ARG A 189 15.60 0.53 26.49
CA ARG A 189 15.80 -0.84 26.00
C ARG A 189 16.25 -0.93 24.53
N LEU A 190 16.43 0.21 23.86
CA LEU A 190 16.73 0.29 22.42
C LEU A 190 15.65 -0.39 21.54
N GLU A 191 14.40 -0.36 21.99
CA GLU A 191 13.23 -0.85 21.27
C GLU A 191 12.54 0.27 20.47
N PRO A 192 11.76 -0.04 19.42
CA PRO A 192 11.02 0.96 18.68
C PRO A 192 9.97 1.70 19.54
N GLU A 193 10.06 3.03 19.57
CA GLU A 193 9.08 3.91 20.22
C GLU A 193 7.75 3.95 19.44
N LEU A 194 6.65 4.21 20.16
CA LEU A 194 5.37 4.54 19.53
C LEU A 194 5.43 5.97 18.96
N ARG A 195 5.05 6.15 17.69
CA ARG A 195 5.19 7.44 16.99
C ARG A 195 4.31 8.55 17.56
N ASN A 196 3.04 8.25 17.79
CA ASN A 196 2.06 9.15 18.41
C ASN A 196 0.95 8.34 19.08
N PRO A 197 0.16 8.92 20.00
CA PRO A 197 -0.85 8.17 20.75
C PRO A 197 -1.90 7.48 19.87
N ARG A 198 -2.42 8.13 18.82
CA ARG A 198 -3.47 7.57 17.96
C ARG A 198 -2.98 6.38 17.12
N ASN A 199 -1.90 6.58 16.36
CA ASN A 199 -1.28 5.52 15.56
C ASN A 199 -0.69 4.43 16.46
N GLY A 200 -0.17 4.82 17.63
CA GLY A 200 0.27 3.91 18.67
C GLY A 200 -0.87 3.03 19.14
N ALA A 201 -2.07 3.59 19.38
CA ALA A 201 -3.25 2.83 19.78
C ALA A 201 -3.68 1.84 18.69
N ALA A 202 -3.77 2.30 17.43
CA ALA A 202 -4.14 1.45 16.29
C ALA A 202 -3.16 0.30 16.07
N GLY A 203 -1.86 0.60 16.07
CA GLY A 203 -0.82 -0.42 15.94
C GLY A 203 -0.82 -1.39 17.13
N SER A 204 -0.99 -0.88 18.35
CA SER A 204 -1.01 -1.69 19.56
C SER A 204 -2.20 -2.63 19.63
N LEU A 205 -3.37 -2.20 19.15
CA LEU A 205 -4.58 -3.01 19.09
C LEU A 205 -4.49 -4.10 18.02
N ARG A 206 -3.88 -3.80 16.86
CA ARG A 206 -3.77 -4.71 15.71
C ARG A 206 -2.49 -5.54 15.77
N GLN A 207 -2.28 -6.27 16.87
CA GLN A 207 -1.15 -7.20 17.01
C GLN A 207 -1.61 -8.64 16.83
N LYS A 208 -0.89 -9.42 16.01
CA LYS A 208 -1.19 -10.85 15.81
C LYS A 208 -1.10 -11.67 17.09
N ASP A 209 -0.16 -11.30 17.97
CA ASP A 209 -0.04 -11.84 19.32
C ASP A 209 -0.66 -10.86 20.32
N PRO A 210 -1.78 -11.24 20.97
CA PRO A 210 -2.42 -10.41 22.01
C PRO A 210 -1.50 -10.09 23.20
N LYS A 211 -0.47 -10.91 23.47
CA LYS A 211 0.52 -10.61 24.52
C LYS A 211 1.29 -9.32 24.23
N VAL A 212 1.50 -9.00 22.96
CA VAL A 212 2.10 -7.71 22.59
C VAL A 212 1.15 -6.58 22.92
N THR A 213 -0.15 -6.70 22.64
CA THR A 213 -1.16 -5.69 23.01
C THR A 213 -1.24 -5.48 24.52
N GLN A 214 -1.15 -6.56 25.30
CA GLN A 214 -1.16 -6.48 26.77
C GLN A 214 -0.03 -5.60 27.32
N GLY A 215 1.16 -5.65 26.72
CA GLY A 215 2.29 -4.79 27.09
C GLY A 215 2.13 -3.33 26.67
N ARG A 216 1.04 -2.97 25.97
CA ARG A 216 0.76 -1.61 25.50
C ARG A 216 -0.23 -0.93 26.44
N PRO A 217 -0.04 0.36 26.75
CA PRO A 217 -0.89 1.09 27.68
C PRO A 217 -2.21 1.56 27.03
N LEU A 218 -3.01 0.63 26.52
CA LEU A 218 -4.31 0.93 25.93
C LEU A 218 -5.37 1.18 27.02
N SER A 219 -6.29 2.10 26.75
CA SER A 219 -7.53 2.30 27.50
C SER A 219 -8.69 2.58 26.55
N ILE A 220 -9.93 2.60 27.05
CA ILE A 220 -11.14 2.84 26.27
C ILE A 220 -12.06 3.84 26.98
N TYR A 221 -12.76 4.65 26.21
CA TYR A 221 -14.01 5.30 26.64
C TYR A 221 -15.16 4.86 25.75
N CYS A 222 -16.25 4.38 26.36
CA CYS A 222 -17.49 4.03 25.67
C CYS A 222 -18.33 5.29 25.45
N HIS A 223 -18.94 5.42 24.27
CA HIS A 223 -19.63 6.64 23.84
C HIS A 223 -21.05 6.41 23.29
N SER A 224 -21.45 5.16 23.06
CA SER A 224 -22.82 4.84 22.60
C SER A 224 -23.13 3.35 22.72
N ILE A 225 -24.43 3.02 22.75
CA ILE A 225 -24.96 1.69 22.49
C ILE A 225 -25.29 1.61 20.99
N GLY A 226 -24.88 0.53 20.34
CA GLY A 226 -25.21 0.20 18.95
C GLY A 226 -26.48 -0.64 18.88
N HIS A 227 -26.36 -1.88 18.41
CA HIS A 227 -27.44 -2.85 18.42
C HIS A 227 -27.77 -3.36 19.84
N SER A 228 -29.04 -3.65 20.08
CA SER A 228 -29.54 -4.37 21.26
C SER A 228 -30.63 -5.34 20.78
N SER A 229 -30.63 -6.58 21.28
CA SER A 229 -31.67 -7.57 20.97
C SER A 229 -33.02 -7.21 21.58
N GLU A 230 -33.00 -6.44 22.66
CA GLU A 230 -34.17 -5.96 23.37
C GLU A 230 -34.35 -4.46 23.16
N ASP A 231 -35.59 -4.00 23.07
CA ASP A 231 -35.92 -2.58 23.10
C ASP A 231 -35.62 -2.02 24.49
N LEU A 232 -34.37 -1.59 24.67
CA LEU A 232 -33.99 -0.81 25.83
C LEU A 232 -34.86 0.45 25.83
N VAL A 233 -35.66 0.64 26.89
CA VAL A 233 -36.50 1.83 27.07
C VAL A 233 -35.61 3.03 27.44
N LEU A 234 -34.78 3.44 26.50
CA LEU A 234 -33.86 4.57 26.62
C LEU A 234 -34.49 5.74 25.88
N ARG A 235 -34.89 6.75 26.65
CA ARG A 235 -35.38 8.00 26.07
C ARG A 235 -34.25 8.86 25.53
N THR A 236 -33.10 8.88 26.23
CA THR A 236 -31.99 9.78 25.92
C THR A 236 -30.65 9.07 25.84
N HIS A 237 -29.74 9.64 25.04
CA HIS A 237 -28.35 9.21 24.90
C HIS A 237 -27.60 9.30 26.23
N SER A 238 -27.85 10.34 27.03
CA SER A 238 -27.30 10.45 28.38
C SER A 238 -27.66 9.25 29.25
N ARG A 239 -28.93 8.80 29.21
CA ARG A 239 -29.37 7.62 29.97
C ARG A 239 -28.72 6.33 29.46
N ALA A 240 -28.48 6.22 28.15
CA ALA A 240 -27.72 5.09 27.60
C ALA A 240 -26.28 5.04 28.15
N LEU A 241 -25.62 6.19 28.27
CA LEU A 241 -24.28 6.27 28.83
C LEU A 241 -24.24 5.96 30.34
N GLU A 242 -25.26 6.40 31.09
CA GLU A 242 -25.45 6.00 32.49
C GLU A 242 -25.61 4.47 32.60
N HIS A 243 -26.40 3.84 31.73
CA HIS A 243 -26.51 2.38 31.69
C HIS A 243 -25.17 1.70 31.37
N CYS A 244 -24.39 2.22 30.42
CA CYS A 244 -23.04 1.74 30.16
C CYS A 244 -22.17 1.81 31.43
N GLN A 245 -22.22 2.90 32.19
CA GLN A 245 -21.50 3.04 33.47
C GLN A 245 -22.02 2.05 34.53
N GLU A 246 -23.33 1.94 34.71
CA GLU A 246 -23.98 0.97 35.61
C GLU A 246 -23.54 -0.48 35.27
N TRP A 247 -23.35 -0.77 33.98
CA TRP A 247 -22.85 -2.05 33.47
C TRP A 247 -21.34 -2.24 33.60
N GLY A 248 -20.61 -1.25 34.10
CA GLY A 248 -19.17 -1.34 34.35
C GLY A 248 -18.28 -0.79 33.23
N CYS A 249 -18.85 -0.20 32.18
CA CYS A 249 -18.08 0.40 31.09
C CYS A 249 -17.52 1.76 31.51
N ARG A 250 -16.27 2.03 31.12
CA ARG A 250 -15.65 3.35 31.31
C ARG A 250 -16.27 4.35 30.34
N VAL A 251 -16.92 5.39 30.87
CA VAL A 251 -17.49 6.52 30.10
C VAL A 251 -16.75 7.79 30.48
N ASN A 252 -16.59 8.70 29.52
CA ASN A 252 -15.79 9.91 29.74
C ASN A 252 -16.46 10.84 30.79
N PRO A 253 -15.75 11.27 31.84
CA PRO A 253 -16.35 12.09 32.91
C PRO A 253 -16.64 13.54 32.49
N ARG A 254 -16.20 13.98 31.31
CA ARG A 254 -16.43 15.32 30.76
C ARG A 254 -17.65 15.41 29.87
N ILE A 255 -18.51 14.40 29.84
CA ILE A 255 -19.75 14.42 29.05
C ILE A 255 -20.79 15.27 29.78
N GLU A 256 -21.41 16.21 29.06
CA GLU A 256 -22.41 17.11 29.64
C GLU A 256 -23.61 17.28 28.70
N VAL A 257 -24.79 17.51 29.29
CA VAL A 257 -26.05 17.74 28.57
C VAL A 257 -26.45 19.22 28.71
N PHE A 258 -26.87 19.82 27.60
CA PHE A 258 -27.21 21.23 27.50
C PHE A 258 -28.56 21.43 26.83
N ASP A 259 -29.36 22.33 27.40
CA ASP A 259 -30.67 22.76 26.90
C ASP A 259 -30.59 23.93 25.88
N ARG A 260 -29.38 24.49 25.67
CA ARG A 260 -29.16 25.70 24.86
C ARG A 260 -27.79 25.68 24.19
N ILE A 261 -27.73 26.23 22.97
CA ILE A 261 -26.50 26.29 22.20
C ILE A 261 -25.43 27.18 22.85
N GLU A 262 -25.80 28.24 23.57
CA GLU A 262 -24.84 29.11 24.25
C GLU A 262 -24.06 28.37 25.32
N LYS A 263 -24.69 27.40 25.99
CA LYS A 263 -24.02 26.52 26.97
C LYS A 263 -23.11 25.52 26.26
N CYS A 264 -23.55 24.96 25.13
CA CYS A 264 -22.70 24.12 24.27
C CYS A 264 -21.43 24.86 23.83
N ARG A 265 -21.55 26.14 23.42
CA ARG A 265 -20.41 26.98 23.06
C ARG A 265 -19.42 27.12 24.22
N ARG A 266 -19.91 27.44 25.42
CA ARG A 266 -19.04 27.57 26.61
C ARG A 266 -18.31 26.26 26.90
N TYR A 267 -18.99 25.14 26.78
CA TYR A 267 -18.37 23.81 26.92
C TYR A 267 -17.30 23.56 25.86
N ILE A 268 -17.58 23.85 24.58
CA ILE A 268 -16.63 23.70 23.48
C ILE A 268 -15.38 24.56 23.73
N ASP A 269 -15.56 25.82 24.14
CA ASP A 269 -14.46 26.75 24.46
C ASP A 269 -13.66 26.25 25.68
N GLN A 270 -14.33 25.74 26.72
CA GLN A 270 -13.71 25.18 27.92
C GLN A 270 -12.86 23.95 27.61
N ILE A 271 -13.40 22.96 26.88
CA ILE A 271 -12.68 21.75 26.49
C ILE A 271 -11.48 22.10 25.60
N ASN A 272 -11.58 23.13 24.75
CA ASN A 272 -10.45 23.60 23.95
C ASN A 272 -9.35 24.18 24.84
N SER A 273 -9.72 24.99 25.84
CA SER A 273 -8.77 25.57 26.78
C SER A 273 -8.11 24.50 27.66
N ASP A 274 -8.86 23.48 28.04
CA ASP A 274 -8.40 22.38 28.88
C ASP A 274 -7.62 21.32 28.08
N ARG A 275 -7.56 21.40 26.74
CA ARG A 275 -6.96 20.39 25.85
C ARG A 275 -5.55 19.97 26.29
N GLY A 276 -4.73 20.92 26.73
CA GLY A 276 -3.36 20.65 27.20
C GLY A 276 -3.25 19.98 28.58
N SER A 277 -4.33 19.99 29.36
CA SER A 277 -4.40 19.36 30.69
C SER A 277 -5.01 17.96 30.67
N LEU A 278 -5.68 17.58 29.57
CA LEU A 278 -6.26 16.26 29.42
C LEU A 278 -5.15 15.21 29.28
N ASN A 279 -5.32 14.08 29.95
CA ASN A 279 -4.40 12.95 29.84
C ASN A 279 -4.65 12.10 28.58
N TYR A 280 -5.30 12.64 27.57
CA TYR A 280 -5.61 11.98 26.30
C TYR A 280 -5.79 13.02 25.20
N LEU A 281 -5.51 12.63 23.96
CA LEU A 281 -5.67 13.52 22.81
C LEU A 281 -7.14 13.63 22.41
N ILE A 282 -7.52 14.86 22.07
CA ILE A 282 -8.80 15.17 21.44
C ILE A 282 -8.57 16.04 20.20
N ASP A 283 -9.43 15.89 19.21
CA ASP A 283 -9.44 16.68 17.98
C ASP A 283 -10.68 17.60 17.85
N GLY A 284 -11.52 17.65 18.90
CA GLY A 284 -12.73 18.44 18.91
C GLY A 284 -13.70 18.02 20.02
N VAL A 285 -14.97 18.35 19.80
CA VAL A 285 -16.12 17.93 20.59
C VAL A 285 -17.13 17.28 19.66
N VAL A 286 -17.76 16.18 20.09
CA VAL A 286 -18.93 15.63 19.39
C VAL A 286 -20.17 16.22 20.05
N VAL A 287 -21.06 16.78 19.23
CA VAL A 287 -22.37 17.29 19.65
C VAL A 287 -23.44 16.36 19.06
N LYS A 288 -24.33 15.85 19.91
CA LYS A 288 -25.42 14.94 19.51
C LYS A 288 -26.75 15.44 20.03
N VAL A 289 -27.83 15.19 19.28
CA VAL A 289 -29.19 15.30 19.80
C VAL A 289 -29.38 14.27 20.92
N ASN A 290 -29.81 14.71 22.11
CA ASN A 290 -29.88 13.81 23.26
C ASN A 290 -31.05 12.82 23.18
N ASP A 291 -32.19 13.20 22.61
CA ASP A 291 -33.39 12.35 22.56
C ASP A 291 -33.31 11.31 21.43
N PHE A 292 -33.51 10.02 21.75
CA PHE A 292 -33.42 8.94 20.77
C PHE A 292 -34.57 8.91 19.77
N GLN A 293 -35.74 9.43 20.12
CA GLN A 293 -36.84 9.55 19.16
C GLN A 293 -36.47 10.58 18.10
N ASP A 294 -35.93 11.73 18.50
CA ASP A 294 -35.43 12.74 17.57
C ASP A 294 -34.29 12.18 16.69
N GLN A 295 -33.37 11.38 17.25
CA GLN A 295 -32.33 10.71 16.45
C GLN A 295 -32.92 9.77 15.38
N ARG A 296 -33.96 8.99 15.73
CA ARG A 296 -34.66 8.10 14.80
C ARG A 296 -35.39 8.88 13.69
N ASP A 297 -36.10 9.94 14.07
CA ASP A 297 -36.87 10.80 13.16
C ASP A 297 -35.93 11.52 12.16
N LEU A 298 -34.78 12.00 12.64
CA LEU A 298 -33.73 12.63 11.80
C LEU A 298 -33.04 11.61 10.88
N GLY A 299 -32.79 10.40 11.36
CA GLY A 299 -32.11 9.35 10.61
C GLY A 299 -30.69 9.73 10.17
N GLN A 300 -30.30 9.26 8.98
CA GLN A 300 -28.94 9.40 8.46
C GLN A 300 -28.93 9.79 6.97
N LEU A 301 -27.78 10.33 6.53
CA LEU A 301 -27.36 10.39 5.13
C LEU A 301 -26.57 9.13 4.76
N SER A 302 -26.07 9.02 3.53
CA SER A 302 -25.38 7.82 3.02
C SER A 302 -24.26 7.28 3.93
N ARG A 303 -23.50 8.15 4.61
CA ARG A 303 -22.36 7.76 5.47
C ARG A 303 -22.28 8.47 6.84
N GLN A 304 -23.28 9.29 7.20
CA GLN A 304 -23.25 10.12 8.41
C GLN A 304 -24.63 10.29 9.04
N PRO A 305 -24.75 10.25 10.39
CA PRO A 305 -26.00 10.56 11.07
C PRO A 305 -26.32 12.05 10.94
N ARG A 306 -27.59 12.42 10.83
CA ARG A 306 -27.99 13.85 10.85
C ARG A 306 -27.95 14.42 12.26
N TRP A 307 -28.19 13.57 13.25
CA TRP A 307 -28.36 13.91 14.66
C TRP A 307 -27.05 14.02 15.45
N ALA A 308 -25.88 13.85 14.82
CA ALA A 308 -24.58 14.09 15.45
C ALA A 308 -23.59 14.78 14.52
N ILE A 309 -22.76 15.66 15.09
CA ILE A 309 -21.73 16.42 14.36
C ILE A 309 -20.46 16.54 15.20
N ALA A 310 -19.30 16.50 14.55
CA ALA A 310 -18.00 16.75 15.16
C ALA A 310 -17.62 18.23 14.99
N TYR A 311 -17.63 18.99 16.08
CA TYR A 311 -17.04 20.31 16.13
C TYR A 311 -15.52 20.18 16.27
N LYS A 312 -14.78 20.39 15.18
CA LYS A 312 -13.32 20.30 15.16
C LYS A 312 -12.69 21.61 15.60
N TYR A 313 -11.69 21.51 16.47
CA TYR A 313 -10.88 22.66 16.79
C TYR A 313 -10.00 23.06 15.59
N PRO A 314 -9.63 24.35 15.48
CA PRO A 314 -8.61 24.75 14.53
C PRO A 314 -7.34 23.95 14.82
N SER A 315 -6.90 23.17 13.84
CA SER A 315 -5.67 22.40 13.95
C SER A 315 -4.52 23.34 14.30
N SER A 316 -3.62 22.90 15.18
CA SER A 316 -2.57 23.76 15.71
C SER A 316 -1.69 24.25 14.55
N GLU A 317 -1.53 25.57 14.49
CA GLU A 317 -0.61 26.18 13.53
C GLU A 317 0.82 25.99 14.02
N ALA A 318 1.70 25.56 13.13
CA ALA A 318 3.12 25.48 13.41
C ALA A 318 3.91 26.29 12.38
N ARG A 319 5.00 26.89 12.84
CA ARG A 319 5.92 27.65 11.99
C ARG A 319 7.10 26.76 11.64
N THR A 320 7.48 26.76 10.37
CA THR A 320 8.67 26.06 9.91
C THR A 320 9.23 26.73 8.68
N LYS A 321 10.41 26.30 8.23
CA LYS A 321 11.06 26.82 7.04
C LYS A 321 10.80 25.91 5.84
N LEU A 322 10.51 26.51 4.69
CA LEU A 322 10.49 25.82 3.39
C LEU A 322 11.93 25.56 2.94
N LEU A 323 12.34 24.30 2.85
CA LEU A 323 13.68 23.90 2.43
C LEU A 323 13.81 23.79 0.92
N THR A 324 12.83 23.16 0.27
CA THR A 324 12.76 23.01 -1.20
C THR A 324 11.33 22.63 -1.62
N VAL A 325 11.06 22.62 -2.93
CA VAL A 325 9.83 22.08 -3.50
C VAL A 325 10.19 20.96 -4.48
N ASP A 326 9.68 19.78 -4.22
CA ASP A 326 9.82 18.63 -5.11
C ASP A 326 8.59 18.51 -6.02
N TRP A 327 8.79 18.03 -7.24
CA TRP A 327 7.70 17.80 -8.20
C TRP A 327 7.43 16.31 -8.36
N GLN A 328 6.30 15.84 -7.84
CA GLN A 328 5.87 14.45 -7.95
C GLN A 328 5.05 14.25 -9.22
N VAL A 329 5.30 13.16 -9.94
CA VAL A 329 4.57 12.82 -11.18
C VAL A 329 3.50 11.80 -10.84
N GLY A 330 2.23 12.22 -10.87
CA GLY A 330 1.09 11.34 -10.64
C GLY A 330 0.76 10.44 -11.84
N ARG A 331 -0.20 9.52 -11.64
CA ARG A 331 -0.67 8.53 -12.64
C ARG A 331 -0.92 9.08 -14.03
N THR A 332 -1.56 10.25 -14.12
CA THR A 332 -1.96 10.88 -15.38
C THR A 332 -0.89 11.84 -15.92
N GLY A 333 0.33 11.75 -15.38
CA GLY A 333 1.44 12.63 -15.69
C GLY A 333 1.38 13.99 -15.00
N ALA A 334 0.40 14.26 -14.13
CA ALA A 334 0.31 15.54 -13.42
C ALA A 334 1.53 15.75 -12.52
N LEU A 335 2.18 16.91 -12.65
CA LEU A 335 3.29 17.32 -11.80
C LEU A 335 2.74 18.09 -10.60
N THR A 336 2.67 17.42 -9.45
CA THR A 336 2.19 17.99 -8.20
C THR A 336 3.37 18.51 -7.38
N PRO A 337 3.39 19.81 -7.03
CA PRO A 337 4.42 20.36 -6.16
C PRO A 337 4.20 19.94 -4.70
N VAL A 338 5.29 19.53 -4.05
CA VAL A 338 5.31 19.13 -2.64
C VAL A 338 6.41 19.92 -1.92
N ALA A 339 6.01 20.72 -0.94
CA ALA A 339 6.92 21.45 -0.07
C ALA A 339 7.68 20.46 0.82
N ARG A 340 9.01 20.59 0.84
CA ARG A 340 9.89 19.97 1.84
C ARG A 340 10.17 20.99 2.93
N LEU A 341 9.83 20.64 4.15
CA LEU A 341 9.85 21.55 5.29
C LEU A 341 10.92 21.10 6.27
N GLU A 342 11.49 22.07 6.99
CA GLU A 342 12.25 21.75 8.20
C GLU A 342 11.33 20.98 9.17
N PRO A 343 11.74 19.80 9.67
CA PRO A 343 10.86 18.97 10.47
C PRO A 343 10.30 19.72 11.67
N VAL A 344 8.98 19.82 11.76
CA VAL A 344 8.28 20.56 12.81
C VAL A 344 7.19 19.69 13.43
N PHE A 345 7.03 19.77 14.75
CA PHE A 345 6.02 19.00 15.47
C PHE A 345 4.67 19.73 15.46
N VAL A 346 3.62 19.07 14.94
CA VAL A 346 2.26 19.63 14.83
C VAL A 346 1.24 18.58 15.24
N ASP A 347 0.45 18.88 16.28
CA ASP A 347 -0.61 17.99 16.80
C ASP A 347 -0.14 16.52 16.93
N GLY A 348 0.98 16.29 17.62
CA GLY A 348 1.48 14.95 17.91
C GLY A 348 2.31 14.27 16.80
N VAL A 349 2.50 14.91 15.64
CA VAL A 349 3.22 14.33 14.49
C VAL A 349 4.28 15.29 13.97
N THR A 350 5.47 14.78 13.69
CA THR A 350 6.48 15.54 12.95
C THR A 350 6.09 15.64 11.48
N VAL A 351 5.82 16.87 11.04
CA VAL A 351 5.56 17.20 9.64
C VAL A 351 6.87 17.67 9.00
N SER A 352 7.25 17.00 7.91
CA SER A 352 8.39 17.41 7.08
C SER A 352 7.98 17.70 5.63
N ASN A 353 6.71 17.48 5.27
CA ASN A 353 6.20 17.64 3.92
C ASN A 353 4.79 18.23 3.93
N ALA A 354 4.47 19.07 2.94
CA ALA A 354 3.11 19.56 2.71
C ALA A 354 2.81 19.62 1.20
N THR A 355 1.59 19.26 0.79
CA THR A 355 1.18 19.42 -0.61
C THR A 355 0.96 20.89 -0.92
N LEU A 356 1.35 21.31 -2.13
CA LEU A 356 1.08 22.64 -2.65
C LEU A 356 -0.03 22.61 -3.72
N HIS A 357 -0.66 21.46 -3.96
CA HIS A 357 -1.72 21.26 -4.96
C HIS A 357 -1.29 21.49 -6.42
N ASN A 358 -0.93 22.71 -6.79
CA ASN A 358 -0.54 23.12 -8.14
C ASN A 358 0.33 24.39 -8.11
N ILE A 359 0.71 24.88 -9.28
CA ILE A 359 1.53 26.09 -9.43
C ILE A 359 0.79 27.37 -9.02
N ASP A 360 -0.51 27.43 -9.25
CA ASP A 360 -1.30 28.63 -8.94
C ASP A 360 -1.34 28.88 -7.42
N GLU A 361 -1.33 27.81 -6.61
CA GLU A 361 -1.23 27.90 -5.16
C GLU A 361 0.14 28.43 -4.68
N ILE A 362 1.23 28.04 -5.36
CA ILE A 362 2.57 28.60 -5.10
C ILE A 362 2.57 30.11 -5.36
N HIS A 363 2.00 30.53 -6.49
CA HIS A 363 1.89 31.94 -6.85
C HIS A 363 0.96 32.71 -5.90
N ARG A 364 -0.19 32.13 -5.52
CA ARG A 364 -1.15 32.71 -4.57
C ARG A 364 -0.52 32.97 -3.20
N LEU A 365 0.30 32.03 -2.73
CA LEU A 365 1.02 32.14 -1.46
C LEU A 365 2.25 33.05 -1.55
N GLY A 366 2.72 33.39 -2.76
CA GLY A 366 4.00 34.08 -2.95
C GLY A 366 5.18 33.27 -2.41
N LEU A 367 5.11 31.94 -2.53
CA LEU A 367 5.99 31.02 -1.82
C LEU A 367 7.36 30.93 -2.48
N LYS A 368 8.42 31.18 -1.70
CA LYS A 368 9.83 31.09 -2.12
C LYS A 368 10.63 30.14 -1.25
N ILE A 369 11.61 29.47 -1.83
CA ILE A 369 12.52 28.57 -1.10
C ILE A 369 13.28 29.38 -0.04
N GLY A 370 13.34 28.83 1.18
CA GLY A 370 13.91 29.46 2.36
C GLY A 370 12.93 30.32 3.16
N ALA A 371 11.70 30.53 2.69
CA ALA A 371 10.67 31.27 3.41
C ALA A 371 10.27 30.57 4.72
N GLU A 372 9.95 31.34 5.76
CA GLU A 372 9.21 30.79 6.89
C GLU A 372 7.72 30.74 6.56
N VAL A 373 7.10 29.61 6.83
CA VAL A 373 5.70 29.33 6.55
C VAL A 373 4.97 28.91 7.81
N VAL A 374 3.69 29.26 7.86
CA VAL A 374 2.75 28.66 8.82
C VAL A 374 2.06 27.50 8.13
N LEU A 375 2.09 26.32 8.74
CA LEU A 375 1.29 25.18 8.33
C LEU A 375 0.27 24.82 9.41
N ARG A 376 -0.77 24.12 8.97
CA ARG A 376 -1.71 23.40 9.83
C ARG A 376 -1.93 22.00 9.29
N ARG A 377 -2.44 21.09 10.11
CA ARG A 377 -2.92 19.78 9.63
C ARG A 377 -4.41 19.86 9.29
N ALA A 378 -4.77 20.04 8.03
CA ALA A 378 -6.17 20.07 7.60
C ALA A 378 -6.87 18.76 8.00
N GLY A 379 -7.97 18.89 8.76
CA GLY A 379 -8.76 17.76 9.25
C GLY A 379 -7.99 16.78 10.14
N ASP A 380 -6.86 17.21 10.72
CA ASP A 380 -5.93 16.44 11.56
C ASP A 380 -5.21 15.30 10.83
N VAL A 381 -5.15 15.36 9.49
CA VAL A 381 -4.51 14.33 8.66
C VAL A 381 -3.48 14.92 7.71
N ILE A 382 -3.84 15.89 6.87
CA ILE A 382 -3.01 16.34 5.74
C ILE A 382 -2.39 17.71 6.04
N PRO A 383 -1.05 17.86 6.06
CA PRO A 383 -0.41 19.16 6.26
C PRO A 383 -0.64 20.11 5.08
N GLN A 384 -1.01 21.35 5.39
CA GLN A 384 -1.26 22.43 4.43
C GLN A 384 -0.55 23.71 4.87
N ILE A 385 0.14 24.37 3.94
CA ILE A 385 0.72 25.71 4.16
C ILE A 385 -0.39 26.76 4.04
N LEU A 386 -0.53 27.59 5.07
CA LEU A 386 -1.55 28.64 5.14
C LEU A 386 -1.07 29.96 4.58
N ARG A 387 0.12 30.38 5.02
CA ARG A 387 0.69 31.70 4.73
C ARG A 387 2.20 31.70 4.89
N VAL A 388 2.85 32.60 4.16
CA VAL A 388 4.26 32.94 4.31
C VAL A 388 4.40 34.03 5.37
N ILE A 389 5.36 33.87 6.28
CA ILE A 389 5.66 34.81 7.38
C ILE A 389 6.82 35.72 6.99
N SER A 390 7.86 35.15 6.39
CA SER A 390 9.04 35.86 5.94
C SER A 390 9.41 35.40 4.53
N ASP A 391 9.89 36.34 3.72
CA ASP A 391 10.21 36.06 2.33
C ASP A 391 11.39 35.09 2.21
N GLY A 392 11.33 34.24 1.20
CA GLY A 392 12.41 33.33 0.86
C GLY A 392 13.45 34.02 -0.02
N GLN A 393 14.57 33.33 -0.26
CA GLN A 393 15.66 33.89 -1.06
C GLN A 393 15.58 33.51 -2.54
N GLN A 394 14.84 32.44 -2.88
CA GLN A 394 14.86 31.86 -4.21
C GLN A 394 13.45 31.49 -4.70
N GLU A 395 13.14 31.84 -5.95
CA GLU A 395 11.89 31.46 -6.62
C GLU A 395 11.77 29.94 -6.80
N VAL A 396 10.54 29.41 -6.69
CA VAL A 396 10.28 27.99 -6.94
C VAL A 396 10.35 27.73 -8.44
N ALA A 397 11.35 26.96 -8.87
CA ALA A 397 11.52 26.62 -10.28
C ALA A 397 10.41 25.67 -10.76
N VAL A 398 9.78 26.04 -11.88
CA VAL A 398 8.75 25.24 -12.53
C VAL A 398 9.40 24.32 -13.57
N PRO A 399 9.21 23.00 -13.47
CA PRO A 399 9.84 22.06 -14.39
C PRO A 399 9.25 22.18 -15.79
N THR A 400 10.12 22.46 -16.77
CA THR A 400 9.83 22.37 -18.21
C THR A 400 10.02 20.95 -18.75
N GLU A 401 10.67 20.09 -17.96
CA GLU A 401 10.90 18.67 -18.23
C GLU A 401 10.42 17.83 -17.05
N CYS A 402 9.89 16.64 -17.33
CA CYS A 402 9.46 15.71 -16.30
C CYS A 402 10.67 15.27 -15.46
N PRO A 403 10.63 15.43 -14.12
CA PRO A 403 11.76 15.07 -13.27
C PRO A 403 12.07 13.56 -13.32
N VAL A 404 11.09 12.73 -13.72
CA VAL A 404 11.22 11.27 -13.74
C VAL A 404 11.63 10.71 -15.10
N CYS A 405 11.07 11.18 -16.22
CA CYS A 405 11.40 10.67 -17.56
C CYS A 405 12.05 11.67 -18.51
N GLY A 406 12.08 12.97 -18.18
CA GLY A 406 12.87 13.99 -18.89
C GLY A 406 12.17 14.49 -20.15
N SER A 407 11.06 13.85 -20.52
CA SER A 407 10.15 14.32 -21.54
C SER A 407 9.60 15.70 -21.17
N ALA A 408 9.16 16.47 -22.17
CA ALA A 408 8.60 17.80 -21.94
C ALA A 408 7.46 17.77 -20.91
N ALA A 409 7.44 18.74 -20.02
CA ALA A 409 6.34 19.00 -19.10
C ALA A 409 5.64 20.29 -19.55
N SER A 410 4.37 20.18 -19.91
CA SER A 410 3.58 21.31 -20.43
C SER A 410 2.26 21.45 -19.68
N LYS A 411 1.74 22.68 -19.59
CA LYS A 411 0.37 22.91 -19.11
C LYS A 411 -0.63 22.21 -20.04
N ASP A 412 -1.67 21.65 -19.44
CA ASP A 412 -2.80 21.13 -20.20
C ASP A 412 -3.58 22.25 -20.93
N PRO A 413 -4.40 21.91 -21.94
CA PRO A 413 -5.18 22.89 -22.70
C PRO A 413 -6.13 23.74 -21.82
N ASP A 414 -6.54 23.20 -20.68
CA ASP A 414 -7.40 23.86 -19.69
C ASP A 414 -6.63 24.76 -18.71
N GLY A 415 -5.28 24.72 -18.72
CA GLY A 415 -4.39 25.77 -18.20
C GLY A 415 -3.95 25.68 -16.74
N VAL A 416 -4.39 24.67 -15.98
CA VAL A 416 -4.23 24.61 -14.51
C VAL A 416 -3.14 23.63 -14.08
N VAL A 417 -2.95 22.51 -14.80
CA VAL A 417 -2.06 21.43 -14.36
C VAL A 417 -0.93 21.21 -15.36
N ILE A 418 0.31 21.17 -14.87
CA ILE A 418 1.48 20.80 -15.67
C ILE A 418 1.54 19.29 -15.75
N ARG A 419 1.70 18.73 -16.96
CA ARG A 419 1.73 17.30 -17.19
C ARG A 419 2.98 16.87 -17.95
N CYS A 420 3.53 15.73 -17.57
CA CYS A 420 4.45 14.96 -18.36
C CYS A 420 3.75 14.52 -19.66
N THR A 421 4.35 14.86 -20.80
CA THR A 421 3.77 14.62 -22.14
C THR A 421 3.87 13.16 -22.59
N GLU A 422 4.76 12.36 -21.99
CA GLU A 422 5.03 10.99 -22.44
C GLU A 422 4.56 9.91 -21.46
N ARG A 423 3.27 9.57 -21.56
CA ARG A 423 2.57 8.61 -20.68
C ARG A 423 3.17 7.21 -20.70
N MET A 424 3.57 6.71 -21.87
CA MET A 424 4.01 5.31 -22.04
C MET A 424 5.45 5.06 -21.59
N LEU A 425 6.29 6.10 -21.59
CA LEU A 425 7.72 5.98 -21.25
C LEU A 425 8.02 6.41 -19.81
N CYS A 426 7.09 7.12 -19.16
CA CYS A 426 7.29 7.61 -17.80
C CYS A 426 7.14 6.48 -16.77
N SER A 427 8.25 6.09 -16.11
CA SER A 427 8.24 5.07 -15.06
C SER A 427 7.34 5.45 -13.88
N ALA A 428 7.25 6.72 -13.48
CA ALA A 428 6.34 7.16 -12.43
C ALA A 428 4.87 6.94 -12.81
N GLN A 429 4.48 7.26 -14.05
CA GLN A 429 3.11 7.00 -14.51
C GLN A 429 2.81 5.49 -14.55
N ARG A 430 3.78 4.67 -14.95
CA ARG A 430 3.66 3.20 -14.90
C ARG A 430 3.45 2.70 -13.46
N LYS A 431 4.31 3.11 -12.52
CA LYS A 431 4.21 2.76 -11.10
C LYS A 431 2.85 3.12 -10.52
N GLU A 432 2.42 4.37 -10.72
CA GLU A 432 1.12 4.85 -10.24
C GLU A 432 -0.06 4.13 -10.92
N SER A 433 0.06 3.77 -12.19
CA SER A 433 -0.98 2.99 -12.90
C SER A 433 -1.10 1.57 -12.33
N ILE A 434 0.02 0.92 -12.02
CA ILE A 434 0.03 -0.41 -11.40
C ILE A 434 -0.50 -0.35 -9.96
N ARG A 435 -0.07 0.63 -9.17
CA ARG A 435 -0.60 0.89 -7.81
C ARG A 435 -2.11 1.09 -7.82
N HIS A 436 -2.60 1.93 -8.73
CA HIS A 436 -4.02 2.18 -8.87
C HIS A 436 -4.79 0.91 -9.23
N PHE A 437 -4.30 0.16 -10.21
CA PHE A 437 -4.91 -1.10 -10.62
C PHE A 437 -4.98 -2.12 -9.47
N ALA A 438 -3.93 -2.19 -8.65
CA ALA A 438 -3.87 -3.08 -7.48
C ALA A 438 -4.60 -2.57 -6.24
N SER A 439 -5.05 -1.32 -6.22
CA SER A 439 -5.64 -0.69 -5.04
C SER A 439 -6.94 -1.36 -4.57
N ARG A 440 -7.28 -1.13 -3.29
CA ARG A 440 -8.48 -1.71 -2.64
C ARG A 440 -9.80 -1.35 -3.31
N GLY A 441 -9.88 -0.20 -4.01
CA GLY A 441 -11.06 0.18 -4.79
C GLY A 441 -11.13 -0.48 -6.19
N ALA A 442 -10.01 -1.00 -6.68
CA ALA A 442 -9.84 -1.59 -8.00
C ALA A 442 -9.77 -3.13 -7.93
N LEU A 443 -8.65 -3.77 -8.26
CA LEU A 443 -8.56 -5.24 -8.24
C LEU A 443 -8.17 -5.81 -6.86
N ASP A 444 -7.85 -4.96 -5.87
CA ASP A 444 -7.54 -5.35 -4.48
C ASP A 444 -6.52 -6.49 -4.38
N ILE A 445 -5.35 -6.24 -4.96
CA ILE A 445 -4.24 -7.18 -4.94
C ILE A 445 -3.49 -7.00 -3.62
N GLU A 446 -3.96 -7.68 -2.59
CA GLU A 446 -3.32 -7.69 -1.27
C GLU A 446 -1.84 -8.13 -1.37
N GLY A 447 -0.96 -7.42 -0.66
CA GLY A 447 0.48 -7.68 -0.65
C GLY A 447 1.28 -6.97 -1.76
N LEU A 448 0.63 -6.39 -2.78
CA LEU A 448 1.32 -5.59 -3.80
C LEU A 448 1.51 -4.12 -3.36
N GLY A 449 2.42 -3.90 -2.42
CA GLY A 449 2.70 -2.57 -1.86
C GLY A 449 3.53 -1.66 -2.78
N ASP A 450 3.61 -0.36 -2.43
CA ASP A 450 4.27 0.67 -3.23
C ASP A 450 5.72 0.35 -3.59
N ASN A 451 6.48 -0.19 -2.64
CA ASN A 451 7.87 -0.55 -2.81
C ASN A 451 8.04 -1.78 -3.72
N THR A 452 7.12 -2.76 -3.63
CA THR A 452 7.10 -3.92 -4.54
C THR A 452 6.78 -3.48 -5.97
N VAL A 453 5.81 -2.58 -6.15
CA VAL A 453 5.51 -2.00 -7.46
C VAL A 453 6.70 -1.20 -7.99
N ASP A 454 7.33 -0.36 -7.16
CA ASP A 454 8.53 0.38 -7.54
C ASP A 454 9.59 -0.55 -8.08
N PHE A 455 9.89 -1.61 -7.33
CA PHE A 455 10.89 -2.60 -7.67
C PHE A 455 10.56 -3.34 -8.98
N LEU A 456 9.34 -3.86 -9.14
CA LEU A 456 8.92 -4.61 -10.33
C LEU A 456 8.92 -3.74 -11.60
N VAL A 457 8.55 -2.46 -11.48
CA VAL A 457 8.52 -1.53 -12.60
C VAL A 457 9.92 -0.99 -12.92
N ASP A 458 10.77 -0.74 -11.92
CA ASP A 458 12.15 -0.27 -12.12
C ASP A 458 13.02 -1.34 -12.77
N LEU A 459 12.77 -2.63 -12.47
CA LEU A 459 13.40 -3.76 -13.18
C LEU A 459 12.78 -4.04 -14.56
N ASP A 460 11.78 -3.28 -14.96
CA ASP A 460 11.06 -3.42 -16.24
C ASP A 460 10.41 -4.81 -16.41
N VAL A 461 10.18 -5.52 -15.31
CA VAL A 461 9.48 -6.82 -15.24
C VAL A 461 7.99 -6.59 -15.45
N VAL A 462 7.44 -5.56 -14.82
CA VAL A 462 6.04 -5.15 -14.97
C VAL A 462 5.99 -3.82 -15.71
N LYS A 463 5.40 -3.81 -16.91
CA LYS A 463 5.24 -2.60 -17.74
C LYS A 463 3.79 -2.15 -17.82
N SER A 464 2.88 -3.09 -17.63
CA SER A 464 1.44 -2.91 -17.71
C SER A 464 0.74 -3.81 -16.68
N PRO A 465 -0.52 -3.51 -16.33
CA PRO A 465 -1.30 -4.37 -15.44
C PRO A 465 -1.38 -5.84 -15.89
N LEU A 466 -1.32 -6.08 -17.20
CA LEU A 466 -1.33 -7.42 -17.77
C LEU A 466 -0.14 -8.27 -17.32
N ASP A 467 1.02 -7.64 -17.13
CA ASP A 467 2.26 -8.36 -16.79
C ASP A 467 2.18 -8.94 -15.37
N LEU A 468 1.36 -8.37 -14.48
CA LEU A 468 1.13 -8.93 -13.14
C LEU A 468 0.62 -10.37 -13.21
N TYR A 469 -0.33 -10.64 -14.11
CA TYR A 469 -0.94 -11.97 -14.24
C TYR A 469 -0.03 -13.02 -14.90
N ARG A 470 1.16 -12.60 -15.35
CA ARG A 470 2.22 -13.48 -15.88
C ARG A 470 3.27 -13.84 -14.83
N LEU A 471 3.28 -13.18 -13.68
CA LEU A 471 4.23 -13.44 -12.61
C LEU A 471 3.94 -14.77 -11.93
N THR A 472 4.97 -15.58 -11.75
CA THR A 472 4.93 -16.81 -10.95
C THR A 472 5.43 -16.55 -9.52
N SER A 473 5.10 -17.45 -8.59
CA SER A 473 5.70 -17.44 -7.25
C SER A 473 7.22 -17.51 -7.31
N ASP A 474 7.77 -18.24 -8.29
CA ASP A 474 9.21 -18.37 -8.50
C ASP A 474 9.83 -17.08 -9.02
N ASP A 475 9.13 -16.33 -9.89
CA ASP A 475 9.59 -14.99 -10.30
C ASP A 475 9.63 -14.07 -9.08
N LEU A 476 8.56 -14.08 -8.28
CA LEU A 476 8.43 -13.25 -7.07
C LEU A 476 9.45 -13.63 -5.97
N ALA A 477 9.71 -14.92 -5.77
CA ALA A 477 10.72 -15.44 -4.85
C ALA A 477 12.14 -15.27 -5.40
N THR A 478 12.33 -15.26 -6.72
CA THR A 478 13.64 -14.95 -7.31
C THR A 478 14.09 -13.54 -6.93
N PHE A 479 13.13 -12.62 -6.72
CA PHE A 479 13.36 -11.27 -6.23
C PHE A 479 13.67 -11.19 -4.72
N GLU A 480 13.41 -12.23 -3.92
CA GLU A 480 13.93 -12.41 -2.55
C GLU A 480 15.46 -12.44 -2.53
N ARG A 481 16.05 -13.07 -3.55
CA ARG A 481 17.47 -13.43 -3.60
C ARG A 481 18.33 -12.36 -4.28
N ILE A 482 17.89 -11.10 -4.30
CA ILE A 482 18.72 -9.95 -4.67
C ILE A 482 19.42 -9.42 -3.41
N GLY A 483 20.01 -10.36 -2.67
CA GLY A 483 20.67 -10.13 -1.39
C GLY A 483 22.15 -10.48 -1.42
N GLU A 484 22.54 -11.56 -2.09
CA GLU A 484 23.93 -12.00 -2.21
C GLU A 484 24.16 -12.75 -3.54
N PRO A 485 25.23 -12.44 -4.30
CA PRO A 485 25.54 -13.11 -5.56
C PRO A 485 26.08 -14.53 -5.31
N ASN A 486 25.49 -15.55 -5.95
CA ASN A 486 26.08 -16.89 -6.04
C ASN A 486 26.52 -17.22 -7.48
N ALA A 487 27.47 -18.14 -7.61
CA ALA A 487 28.18 -18.45 -8.85
C ALA A 487 27.25 -18.86 -10.00
N GLU A 488 26.20 -19.62 -9.69
CA GLU A 488 25.24 -20.15 -10.68
C GLU A 488 24.37 -19.03 -11.31
N ARG A 489 24.11 -17.95 -10.56
CA ARG A 489 23.37 -16.78 -11.06
C ARG A 489 24.24 -15.82 -11.85
N ILE A 490 25.50 -15.63 -11.46
CA ILE A 490 26.49 -14.93 -12.29
C ILE A 490 26.58 -15.65 -13.63
N GLU A 491 26.66 -16.98 -13.62
CA GLU A 491 26.73 -17.78 -14.84
C GLU A 491 25.48 -17.65 -15.72
N ASN A 492 24.26 -17.62 -15.15
CA ASN A 492 23.02 -17.50 -15.91
C ASN A 492 22.72 -16.07 -16.40
N ALA A 493 23.11 -15.05 -15.63
CA ALA A 493 23.06 -13.65 -16.06
C ALA A 493 24.13 -13.37 -17.12
N GLN A 494 25.34 -13.93 -16.96
CA GLN A 494 26.41 -13.93 -17.96
C GLN A 494 25.93 -14.58 -19.25
N LYS A 495 25.30 -15.77 -19.20
CA LYS A 495 24.70 -16.44 -20.37
C LYS A 495 23.64 -15.58 -21.08
N ARG A 496 22.84 -14.80 -20.34
CA ARG A 496 21.82 -13.89 -20.90
C ARG A 496 22.41 -12.60 -21.47
N ILE A 497 23.41 -12.03 -20.82
CA ILE A 497 24.15 -10.84 -21.27
C ILE A 497 25.02 -11.18 -22.48
N ASP A 498 25.73 -12.30 -22.45
CA ASP A 498 26.52 -12.85 -23.56
C ASP A 498 25.60 -13.11 -24.76
N LYS A 499 24.38 -13.61 -24.54
CA LYS A 499 23.39 -13.80 -25.60
C LYS A 499 22.93 -12.47 -26.22
N LEU A 500 22.63 -11.45 -25.40
CA LEU A 500 22.24 -10.11 -25.86
C LEU A 500 23.40 -9.38 -26.56
N ALA A 501 24.62 -9.49 -26.03
CA ALA A 501 25.83 -8.92 -26.61
C ALA A 501 26.20 -9.62 -27.92
N TYR A 502 26.05 -10.93 -27.98
CA TYR A 502 26.22 -11.73 -29.20
C TYR A 502 25.18 -11.36 -30.27
N GLU A 503 23.90 -11.22 -29.90
CA GLU A 503 22.85 -10.79 -30.83
C GLU A 503 23.10 -9.37 -31.38
N GLN A 504 23.57 -8.44 -30.56
CA GLN A 504 23.95 -7.09 -31.00
C GLN A 504 25.22 -7.08 -31.85
N TYR A 505 26.21 -7.92 -31.53
CA TYR A 505 27.41 -8.09 -32.34
C TYR A 505 27.07 -8.66 -33.72
N VAL A 506 26.24 -9.70 -33.79
CA VAL A 506 25.78 -10.30 -35.06
C VAL A 506 24.97 -9.29 -35.89
N LEU A 507 24.15 -8.44 -35.27
CA LEU A 507 23.52 -7.30 -35.96
C LEU A 507 24.55 -6.31 -36.51
N SER A 508 25.60 -6.00 -35.75
CA SER A 508 26.64 -5.05 -36.16
C SER A 508 27.51 -5.53 -37.32
N LEU A 509 27.59 -6.85 -37.53
CA LEU A 509 28.26 -7.43 -38.70
C LEU A 509 27.55 -7.09 -40.01
N LYS A 510 26.32 -6.56 -39.97
CA LYS A 510 25.50 -6.21 -41.14
C LYS A 510 25.43 -7.36 -42.15
N ILE A 511 25.20 -8.57 -41.64
CA ILE A 511 25.07 -9.77 -42.47
C ILE A 511 23.95 -9.50 -43.50
N PRO A 512 24.23 -9.65 -44.82
CA PRO A 512 23.26 -9.39 -45.87
C PRO A 512 21.95 -10.15 -45.62
N HIS A 513 20.81 -9.48 -45.83
CA HIS A 513 19.47 -10.06 -45.73
C HIS A 513 19.03 -10.59 -44.35
N LEU A 514 19.84 -10.42 -43.28
CA LEU A 514 19.45 -10.78 -41.90
C LEU A 514 18.65 -9.65 -41.22
N LYS A 515 17.33 -9.81 -41.13
CA LYS A 515 16.41 -8.85 -40.46
C LYS A 515 16.28 -9.12 -38.96
N LYS A 516 16.00 -8.07 -38.17
CA LYS A 516 15.85 -8.10 -36.69
C LYS A 516 14.90 -9.20 -36.19
N ALA A 517 13.81 -9.47 -36.92
CA ALA A 517 12.84 -10.50 -36.56
C ALA A 517 13.39 -11.95 -36.59
N LYS A 518 14.46 -12.21 -37.36
CA LYS A 518 15.09 -13.54 -37.49
C LYS A 518 16.41 -13.67 -36.74
N LEU A 519 16.88 -12.59 -36.12
CA LEU A 519 18.16 -12.50 -35.42
C LEU A 519 18.26 -13.50 -34.26
N ALA A 520 17.22 -13.60 -33.43
CA ALA A 520 17.21 -14.50 -32.29
C ALA A 520 17.33 -15.97 -32.71
N ALA A 521 16.62 -16.38 -33.77
CA ALA A 521 16.70 -17.74 -34.31
C ALA A 521 18.08 -18.02 -34.91
N PHE A 522 18.67 -17.04 -35.59
CA PHE A 522 20.01 -17.12 -36.18
C PHE A 522 21.11 -17.24 -35.12
N CYS A 523 21.06 -16.40 -34.08
CA CYS A 523 22.04 -16.40 -33.00
C CYS A 523 21.93 -17.66 -32.12
N ASN A 524 20.70 -18.16 -31.87
CA ASN A 524 20.52 -19.38 -31.08
C ASN A 524 21.05 -20.64 -31.78
N LYS A 525 20.89 -20.77 -33.11
CA LYS A 525 21.31 -21.96 -33.86
C LYS A 525 22.79 -21.96 -34.27
N LEU A 526 23.43 -20.78 -34.35
CA LEU A 526 24.81 -20.62 -34.83
C LEU A 526 25.77 -20.05 -33.77
N SER A 527 25.44 -20.12 -32.49
CA SER A 527 26.36 -19.82 -31.36
C SER A 527 27.19 -21.06 -30.94
N PRO A 528 28.47 -20.92 -30.56
CA PRO A 528 29.29 -19.69 -30.45
C PRO A 528 29.92 -19.24 -31.79
N LEU A 529 30.70 -18.14 -31.80
CA LEU A 529 31.34 -17.53 -33.00
C LEU A 529 32.05 -18.53 -33.93
N SER A 530 32.63 -19.60 -33.39
CA SER A 530 33.26 -20.67 -34.18
C SER A 530 32.28 -21.37 -35.13
N LYS A 531 30.99 -21.47 -34.78
CA LYS A 531 29.96 -22.03 -35.66
C LYS A 531 29.48 -21.05 -36.74
N LEU A 532 29.61 -19.74 -36.52
CA LEU A 532 29.34 -18.71 -37.53
C LEU A 532 30.38 -18.74 -38.64
N ALA A 533 31.67 -18.86 -38.29
CA ALA A 533 32.76 -18.90 -39.25
C ALA A 533 32.69 -20.10 -40.23
N HIS A 534 32.03 -21.19 -39.82
CA HIS A 534 31.92 -22.44 -40.58
C HIS A 534 30.47 -22.83 -40.93
N ALA A 535 29.53 -21.88 -40.92
CA ALA A 535 28.13 -22.17 -41.26
C ALA A 535 28.01 -22.66 -42.72
N SER A 536 27.35 -23.80 -42.94
CA SER A 536 27.06 -24.33 -44.28
C SER A 536 25.78 -23.70 -44.86
N GLU A 537 25.69 -23.62 -46.19
CA GLU A 537 24.54 -23.04 -46.90
C GLU A 537 23.21 -23.69 -46.49
N GLU A 538 23.20 -25.03 -46.40
CA GLU A 538 22.04 -25.82 -45.97
C GLU A 538 21.56 -25.42 -44.57
N LYS A 539 22.50 -25.11 -43.66
CA LYS A 539 22.19 -24.71 -42.29
C LYS A 539 21.71 -23.27 -42.21
N VAL A 540 22.22 -22.38 -43.07
CA VAL A 540 21.72 -21.00 -43.19
C VAL A 540 20.29 -20.99 -43.75
N LEU A 541 19.99 -21.84 -44.74
CA LEU A 541 18.64 -22.02 -45.29
C LEU A 541 17.64 -22.58 -44.27
N ASP A 542 18.00 -23.60 -43.48
CA ASP A 542 17.15 -24.13 -42.40
C ASP A 542 16.80 -23.06 -41.34
N VAL A 543 17.76 -22.20 -41.03
CA VAL A 543 17.60 -21.13 -40.04
C VAL A 543 16.76 -19.97 -40.60
N LEU A 544 16.99 -19.58 -41.85
CA LEU A 544 16.38 -18.44 -42.50
C LEU A 544 15.42 -18.88 -43.61
N LYS A 545 14.39 -19.65 -43.24
CA LYS A 545 13.41 -20.35 -44.10
C LYS A 545 12.77 -19.60 -45.31
N ASP A 546 12.95 -18.27 -45.43
CA ASP A 546 12.39 -17.45 -46.51
C ASP A 546 13.48 -16.76 -47.36
N ILE A 547 14.65 -17.37 -47.50
CA ILE A 547 15.72 -16.89 -48.40
C ILE A 547 16.02 -17.96 -49.47
N ASP A 548 16.48 -17.54 -50.64
CA ASP A 548 16.89 -18.47 -51.70
C ASP A 548 18.33 -18.98 -51.50
N GLN A 549 18.68 -20.02 -52.27
CA GLN A 549 20.01 -20.64 -52.23
C GLN A 549 21.13 -19.61 -52.48
N HIS A 550 20.89 -18.66 -53.38
CA HIS A 550 21.85 -17.63 -53.74
C HIS A 550 22.18 -16.70 -52.57
N THR A 551 21.16 -16.23 -51.85
CA THR A 551 21.29 -15.40 -50.65
C THR A 551 22.02 -16.15 -49.53
N ALA A 552 21.79 -17.45 -49.39
CA ALA A 552 22.51 -18.27 -48.40
C ALA A 552 24.01 -18.40 -48.72
N THR A 553 24.38 -18.59 -49.99
CA THR A 553 25.78 -18.59 -50.46
C THR A 553 26.48 -17.26 -50.16
N GLU A 554 25.82 -16.13 -50.38
CA GLU A 554 26.36 -14.79 -50.08
C GLU A 554 26.65 -14.61 -48.58
N ILE A 555 25.72 -15.05 -47.71
CA ILE A 555 25.88 -15.00 -46.25
C ILE A 555 27.06 -15.88 -45.80
N CYS A 556 27.16 -17.12 -46.29
CA CYS A 556 28.27 -18.02 -45.94
C CYS A 556 29.63 -17.46 -46.38
N THR A 557 29.72 -16.91 -47.60
CA THR A 557 30.95 -16.32 -48.13
C THR A 557 31.38 -15.09 -47.33
N PHE A 558 30.42 -14.25 -46.93
CA PHE A 558 30.66 -13.10 -46.07
C PHE A 558 31.24 -13.51 -44.71
N LEU A 559 30.65 -14.53 -44.08
CA LEU A 559 31.11 -15.05 -42.78
C LEU A 559 32.52 -15.66 -42.88
N GLN A 560 32.79 -16.51 -43.86
CA GLN A 560 34.10 -17.15 -44.04
C GLN A 560 35.21 -16.13 -44.33
N THR A 561 34.92 -15.07 -45.08
CA THR A 561 35.88 -14.01 -45.39
C THR A 561 36.21 -13.15 -44.16
N ARG A 562 35.21 -12.92 -43.29
CA ARG A 562 35.35 -12.03 -42.13
C ARG A 562 36.14 -12.64 -40.97
N PHE A 563 36.19 -13.97 -40.90
CA PHE A 563 36.77 -14.74 -39.77
C PHE A 563 37.97 -15.61 -40.17
N LYS A 564 38.70 -15.23 -41.23
CA LYS A 564 39.75 -16.05 -41.87
C LYS A 564 40.98 -16.38 -41.01
N ASP A 565 41.28 -15.60 -39.97
CA ASP A 565 42.52 -15.71 -39.16
C ASP A 565 42.25 -16.10 -37.68
N TYR A 566 41.11 -16.73 -37.38
CA TYR A 566 40.66 -17.00 -36.01
C TYR A 566 41.49 -18.06 -35.27
N ASP A 567 42.02 -19.06 -35.97
CA ASP A 567 42.74 -20.19 -35.36
C ASP A 567 44.13 -19.80 -34.82
N ASP A 568 44.80 -18.80 -35.41
CA ASP A 568 46.11 -18.30 -34.98
C ASP A 568 46.04 -17.49 -33.66
N LEU A 569 44.90 -16.86 -33.37
CA LEU A 569 44.68 -16.06 -32.16
C LEU A 569 44.44 -16.91 -30.91
N ASN A 570 43.83 -18.08 -31.04
CA ASN A 570 43.62 -19.02 -29.93
C ASN A 570 44.94 -19.67 -29.47
N ALA A 571 45.83 -20.01 -30.41
CA ALA A 571 47.12 -20.62 -30.09
C ALA A 571 48.06 -19.66 -29.32
N LEU A 572 48.01 -18.36 -29.61
CA LEU A 572 48.78 -17.35 -28.89
C LEU A 572 48.23 -17.06 -27.48
N HIS A 573 46.91 -17.16 -27.30
CA HIS A 573 46.24 -16.92 -26.02
C HIS A 573 46.62 -17.99 -24.97
N GLU A 574 46.63 -19.27 -25.36
CA GLU A 574 46.99 -20.36 -24.45
C GLU A 574 48.46 -20.30 -24.00
N GLN A 575 49.38 -19.86 -24.86
CA GLN A 575 50.80 -19.70 -24.51
C GLN A 575 51.08 -18.54 -23.53
N GLU A 576 50.31 -17.45 -23.60
CA GLU A 576 50.48 -16.32 -22.67
C GLU A 576 49.84 -16.56 -21.30
N VAL A 577 48.70 -17.27 -21.24
CA VAL A 577 48.03 -17.64 -19.97
C VAL A 577 48.94 -18.49 -19.09
N GLU A 578 49.68 -19.42 -19.68
CA GLU A 578 50.58 -20.30 -18.94
C GLU A 578 51.81 -19.56 -18.39
N ARG A 579 52.29 -18.53 -19.11
CA ARG A 579 53.41 -17.66 -18.68
C ARG A 579 53.02 -16.75 -17.50
N TYR A 580 51.80 -16.23 -17.50
CA TYR A 580 51.27 -15.36 -16.43
C TYR A 580 51.04 -16.09 -15.10
N ARG A 581 50.64 -17.38 -15.14
CA ARG A 581 50.49 -18.22 -13.95
C ARG A 581 51.80 -18.40 -13.18
N SER A 582 52.91 -18.52 -13.90
CA SER A 582 54.26 -18.60 -13.30
C SER A 582 54.76 -17.27 -12.70
N GLU A 583 54.39 -16.11 -13.26
CA GLU A 583 54.77 -14.80 -12.71
C GLU A 583 53.97 -14.42 -11.45
N GLY A 584 52.70 -14.84 -11.37
CA GLY A 584 51.87 -14.70 -10.16
C GLY A 584 52.44 -15.45 -8.95
N LEU A 585 52.96 -16.66 -9.16
CA LEU A 585 53.65 -17.44 -8.12
C LEU A 585 54.90 -16.71 -7.61
N ILE A 586 55.73 -16.16 -8.50
CA ILE A 586 56.95 -15.41 -8.13
C ILE A 586 56.60 -14.17 -7.30
N SER A 587 55.55 -13.43 -7.66
CA SER A 587 55.15 -12.22 -6.96
C SER A 587 54.61 -12.53 -5.56
N TYR A 588 53.77 -13.55 -5.43
CA TYR A 588 53.21 -13.97 -4.14
C TYR A 588 54.30 -14.44 -3.16
N LEU A 589 55.25 -15.26 -3.61
CA LEU A 589 56.39 -15.72 -2.78
C LEU A 589 57.29 -14.58 -2.31
N ARG A 590 57.32 -13.44 -3.02
CA ARG A 590 58.10 -12.25 -2.63
C ARG A 590 57.35 -11.33 -1.66
N GLU A 591 56.03 -11.33 -1.69
CA GLU A 591 55.16 -10.45 -0.88
C GLU A 591 54.77 -11.06 0.46
N LEU A 592 54.74 -12.40 0.57
CA LEU A 592 54.76 -13.09 1.86
C LEU A 592 55.98 -12.58 2.63
N LYS A 593 55.78 -11.67 3.59
CA LYS A 593 56.82 -11.11 4.47
C LYS A 593 57.37 -12.17 5.45
N TYR A 594 57.77 -13.33 4.95
CA TYR A 594 58.44 -14.39 5.69
C TYR A 594 59.96 -14.23 5.48
N PRO A 595 60.78 -14.05 6.53
CA PRO A 595 62.21 -13.75 6.41
C PRO A 595 63.08 -14.88 5.82
N LEU A 596 62.51 -16.03 5.47
CA LEU A 596 63.23 -17.31 5.33
C LEU A 596 63.26 -17.88 3.91
N VAL A 597 62.86 -17.12 2.88
CA VAL A 597 63.04 -17.51 1.46
C VAL A 597 64.12 -16.64 0.84
N PRO A 598 65.36 -17.15 0.67
CA PRO A 598 66.36 -16.43 -0.10
C PRO A 598 65.86 -16.27 -1.53
N ARG A 599 65.96 -15.05 -2.09
CA ARG A 599 65.55 -14.76 -3.48
C ARG A 599 66.16 -15.71 -4.52
N SER A 600 67.31 -16.31 -4.21
CA SER A 600 67.98 -17.31 -5.04
C SER A 600 67.16 -18.58 -5.26
N HIS A 601 66.37 -19.03 -4.28
CA HIS A 601 65.64 -20.31 -4.33
C HIS A 601 64.21 -20.17 -4.89
N ILE A 602 63.69 -18.95 -5.03
CA ILE A 602 62.38 -18.68 -5.65
C ILE A 602 62.31 -19.24 -7.07
N LYS A 603 63.42 -19.19 -7.80
CA LYS A 603 63.50 -19.70 -9.17
C LYS A 603 63.40 -21.22 -9.22
N ASP A 604 63.99 -21.92 -8.26
CA ASP A 604 63.97 -23.38 -8.20
C ASP A 604 62.56 -23.91 -7.82
N ILE A 605 61.88 -23.21 -6.90
CA ILE A 605 60.48 -23.51 -6.54
C ILE A 605 59.55 -23.31 -7.75
N VAL A 606 59.72 -22.22 -8.49
CA VAL A 606 58.91 -21.93 -9.69
C VAL A 606 59.23 -22.90 -10.82
N ASN A 607 60.46 -23.37 -10.93
CA ASN A 607 60.82 -24.40 -11.91
C ASN A 607 60.22 -25.77 -11.59
N GLN A 608 60.06 -26.10 -10.30
CA GLN A 608 59.51 -27.40 -9.90
C GLN A 608 57.98 -27.44 -9.91
N TYR A 609 57.33 -26.36 -9.47
CA TYR A 609 55.88 -26.34 -9.34
C TYR A 609 55.18 -25.51 -10.42
N HIS A 610 55.84 -24.57 -11.09
CA HIS A 610 55.29 -23.77 -12.21
C HIS A 610 54.16 -22.78 -11.87
N ASN A 611 53.24 -23.07 -10.94
CA ASN A 611 52.14 -22.18 -10.56
C ASN A 611 51.71 -22.37 -9.08
N LEU A 612 50.74 -21.58 -8.61
CA LEU A 612 50.27 -21.60 -7.21
C LEU A 612 49.45 -22.85 -6.86
N GLU A 613 48.70 -23.41 -7.81
CA GLU A 613 47.83 -24.58 -7.59
C GLU A 613 48.67 -25.86 -7.39
N SER A 614 49.73 -26.03 -8.17
CA SER A 614 50.66 -27.15 -8.01
C SER A 614 51.51 -27.03 -6.74
N LEU A 615 51.87 -25.82 -6.31
CA LEU A 615 52.55 -25.63 -5.02
C LEU A 615 51.62 -25.94 -3.84
N GLN A 616 50.32 -25.67 -3.96
CA GLN A 616 49.31 -25.98 -2.93
C GLN A 616 49.16 -27.49 -2.68
N GLN A 617 49.45 -28.30 -3.70
CA GLN A 617 49.37 -29.76 -3.65
C GLN A 617 50.67 -30.42 -3.17
N ALA A 618 51.75 -29.65 -2.96
CA ALA A 618 53.01 -30.18 -2.47
C ALA A 618 52.88 -30.68 -1.02
N THR A 619 53.57 -31.78 -0.70
CA THR A 619 53.72 -32.24 0.67
C THR A 619 54.84 -31.49 1.40
N PRO A 620 54.80 -31.39 2.75
CA PRO A 620 55.88 -30.77 3.50
C PRO A 620 57.25 -31.39 3.19
N GLN A 621 57.33 -32.71 3.01
CA GLN A 621 58.56 -33.42 2.65
C GLN A 621 59.08 -33.06 1.24
N GLU A 622 58.20 -32.85 0.26
CA GLU A 622 58.60 -32.43 -1.10
C GLU A 622 59.07 -30.99 -1.13
N LEU A 623 58.50 -30.12 -0.30
CA LEU A 623 58.95 -28.73 -0.13
C LEU A 623 60.33 -28.65 0.51
N LEU A 624 60.63 -29.51 1.48
CA LEU A 624 61.95 -29.59 2.13
C LEU A 624 63.08 -29.97 1.16
N GLY A 625 62.78 -30.69 0.08
CA GLY A 625 63.76 -31.08 -0.93
C GLY A 625 64.26 -29.93 -1.83
N VAL A 626 63.50 -28.84 -1.90
CA VAL A 626 63.76 -27.69 -2.79
C VAL A 626 64.05 -26.41 -2.00
N TRP A 627 63.62 -26.37 -0.73
CA TRP A 627 63.65 -25.21 0.13
C TRP A 627 64.13 -25.62 1.54
N PRO A 628 65.22 -25.01 2.06
CA PRO A 628 65.82 -25.41 3.33
C PRO A 628 65.01 -24.90 4.55
N LEU A 629 63.85 -25.52 4.81
CA LEU A 629 62.98 -25.22 5.95
C LEU A 629 63.07 -26.32 7.04
N GLY A 630 62.56 -26.04 8.24
CA GLY A 630 62.15 -27.09 9.18
C GLY A 630 60.80 -27.70 8.79
N LEU A 631 60.54 -28.96 9.19
CA LEU A 631 59.32 -29.67 8.79
C LEU A 631 58.03 -28.97 9.27
N SER A 632 58.06 -28.35 10.46
CA SER A 632 56.89 -27.59 10.96
C SER A 632 56.69 -26.25 10.24
N GLU A 633 57.76 -25.66 9.70
CA GLU A 633 57.69 -24.39 8.96
C GLU A 633 57.10 -24.61 7.56
N ALA A 634 57.46 -25.74 6.93
CA ALA A 634 56.87 -26.15 5.65
C ALA A 634 55.35 -26.39 5.76
N GLU A 635 54.90 -27.01 6.86
CA GLU A 635 53.48 -27.22 7.14
C GLU A 635 52.72 -25.90 7.37
N GLU A 636 53.30 -24.96 8.13
CA GLU A 636 52.66 -23.66 8.39
C GLU A 636 52.46 -22.86 7.10
N ILE A 637 53.48 -22.83 6.23
CA ILE A 637 53.44 -22.11 4.95
C ILE A 637 52.36 -22.69 4.03
N LEU A 638 52.31 -24.02 3.89
CA LEU A 638 51.30 -24.69 3.05
C LEU A 638 49.88 -24.43 3.53
N ASN A 639 49.65 -24.46 4.84
CA ASN A 639 48.33 -24.20 5.43
C ASN A 639 47.88 -22.76 5.19
N LYS A 640 48.80 -21.79 5.30
CA LYS A 640 48.48 -20.38 5.02
C LYS A 640 48.23 -20.11 3.54
N LEU A 641 48.97 -20.78 2.65
CA LEU A 641 48.75 -20.73 1.20
C LEU A 641 47.35 -21.23 0.83
N LYS A 642 46.93 -22.36 1.42
CA LYS A 642 45.57 -22.91 1.24
C LYS A 642 44.52 -21.91 1.72
N GLN A 643 44.71 -21.31 2.89
CA GLN A 643 43.80 -20.33 3.46
C GLN A 643 43.69 -19.04 2.62
N ASP A 644 44.82 -18.52 2.11
CA ASP A 644 44.84 -17.30 1.30
C ASP A 644 44.19 -17.53 -0.08
N LEU A 645 44.37 -18.71 -0.68
CA LEU A 645 43.72 -19.12 -1.92
C LEU A 645 42.21 -19.33 -1.75
N GLU A 646 41.76 -19.99 -0.68
CA GLU A 646 40.34 -20.14 -0.35
C GLU A 646 39.65 -18.79 -0.10
N SER A 647 40.38 -17.81 0.44
CA SER A 647 39.87 -16.44 0.63
C SER A 647 39.92 -15.55 -0.62
N ASN A 648 40.37 -16.09 -1.77
CA ASN A 648 40.42 -15.45 -3.09
C ASN A 648 41.22 -14.12 -3.14
N LYS A 649 42.12 -13.89 -2.19
CA LYS A 649 42.85 -12.61 -2.03
C LYS A 649 43.99 -12.39 -3.03
N ILE A 650 44.46 -13.43 -3.71
CA ILE A 650 45.70 -13.39 -4.50
C ILE A 650 45.46 -12.98 -5.96
N VAL A 651 44.30 -13.30 -6.55
CA VAL A 651 44.07 -13.15 -8.01
C VAL A 651 43.80 -11.69 -8.44
N GLN A 652 43.45 -10.77 -7.53
CA GLN A 652 42.96 -9.44 -7.91
C GLN A 652 44.03 -8.35 -8.07
N LYS A 653 45.31 -8.60 -7.79
CA LYS A 653 46.33 -7.55 -7.82
C LYS A 653 47.43 -7.81 -8.83
N GLN A 654 47.27 -7.12 -9.97
CA GLN A 654 48.27 -6.75 -10.98
C GLN A 654 48.33 -7.62 -12.24
N SER A 655 48.32 -6.94 -13.40
CA SER A 655 49.32 -7.10 -14.50
C SER A 655 48.87 -7.27 -15.97
N LEU A 656 47.79 -6.64 -16.47
CA LEU A 656 47.59 -6.49 -17.94
C LEU A 656 48.07 -5.13 -18.51
N GLY A 657 47.98 -4.06 -17.71
CA GLY A 657 48.30 -2.69 -18.14
C GLY A 657 49.79 -2.38 -18.35
N ARG A 658 50.68 -3.32 -18.00
CA ARG A 658 52.14 -3.16 -18.18
C ARG A 658 52.63 -3.83 -19.47
N LEU A 659 52.02 -4.95 -19.85
CA LEU A 659 52.42 -5.77 -20.99
C LEU A 659 52.15 -5.10 -22.35
N LEU A 660 51.03 -4.36 -22.46
CA LEU A 660 50.61 -3.73 -23.71
C LEU A 660 51.44 -2.47 -24.09
N ARG A 661 52.22 -1.93 -23.15
CA ARG A 661 53.04 -0.73 -23.39
C ARG A 661 54.40 -1.02 -24.02
N GLU A 662 54.91 -2.25 -23.94
CA GLU A 662 56.31 -2.54 -24.27
C GLU A 662 56.54 -3.22 -25.63
N LYS A 663 55.50 -3.65 -26.36
CA LYS A 663 55.68 -4.58 -27.49
C LYS A 663 55.39 -4.09 -28.91
N HIS A 664 55.06 -2.81 -29.16
CA HIS A 664 55.05 -2.18 -30.50
C HIS A 664 54.68 -3.09 -31.70
N ILE A 665 53.48 -3.70 -31.73
CA ILE A 665 53.04 -4.55 -32.86
C ILE A 665 52.07 -3.77 -33.76
N SER A 666 52.47 -3.64 -35.03
CA SER A 666 51.87 -2.79 -36.05
C SER A 666 50.91 -3.55 -36.98
N VAL A 667 49.65 -3.79 -36.57
CA VAL A 667 48.56 -4.19 -37.51
C VAL A 667 47.17 -3.60 -37.15
N LEU A 668 47.01 -2.90 -36.02
CA LEU A 668 45.73 -2.27 -35.65
C LEU A 668 45.94 -0.79 -35.32
N ASN A 669 45.07 0.09 -35.81
CA ASN A 669 45.20 1.52 -35.49
C ASN A 669 44.82 1.79 -34.02
N LYS A 670 45.39 2.85 -33.45
CA LYS A 670 45.33 3.19 -32.01
C LYS A 670 43.90 3.20 -31.44
N SER A 671 42.92 3.64 -32.22
CA SER A 671 41.50 3.67 -31.85
C SER A 671 40.86 2.29 -31.74
N GLN A 672 41.24 1.35 -32.63
CA GLN A 672 40.71 -0.01 -32.66
C GLN A 672 41.27 -0.91 -31.56
N ALA A 673 42.58 -0.80 -31.28
CA ALA A 673 43.21 -1.50 -30.16
C ALA A 673 42.72 -0.98 -28.80
N GLU A 674 42.54 0.36 -28.66
CA GLU A 674 41.96 0.95 -27.45
C GLU A 674 40.49 0.56 -27.23
N SER A 675 39.72 0.28 -28.29
CA SER A 675 38.31 -0.14 -28.19
C SER A 675 38.14 -1.61 -27.80
N LEU A 676 38.99 -2.51 -28.30
CA LEU A 676 38.99 -3.93 -27.92
C LEU A 676 39.47 -4.14 -26.48
N VAL A 677 40.50 -3.39 -26.06
CA VAL A 677 40.94 -3.35 -24.66
C VAL A 677 39.87 -2.71 -23.76
N ARG A 678 39.10 -1.72 -24.25
CA ARG A 678 37.93 -1.21 -23.53
C ARG A 678 36.85 -2.27 -23.39
N VAL A 679 36.46 -3.02 -24.42
CA VAL A 679 35.40 -4.05 -24.28
C VAL A 679 35.79 -5.14 -23.28
N PHE A 680 37.03 -5.61 -23.31
CA PHE A 680 37.51 -6.66 -22.39
C PHE A 680 37.81 -6.15 -20.97
N SER A 681 38.35 -4.94 -20.82
CA SER A 681 38.47 -4.32 -19.49
C SER A 681 37.11 -3.90 -18.93
N THR A 682 36.14 -3.57 -19.77
CA THR A 682 34.79 -3.15 -19.37
C THR A 682 33.99 -4.34 -18.85
N LEU A 683 34.07 -5.53 -19.43
CA LEU A 683 33.36 -6.72 -18.92
C LEU A 683 33.75 -7.14 -17.50
N ASN A 684 35.02 -6.97 -17.10
CA ASN A 684 35.47 -7.35 -15.75
C ASN A 684 35.55 -6.15 -14.77
N SER A 685 35.37 -4.92 -15.27
CA SER A 685 35.26 -3.70 -14.45
C SER A 685 33.81 -3.20 -14.30
N LEU A 686 32.85 -3.82 -15.00
CA LEU A 686 31.42 -3.45 -15.08
C LEU A 686 30.59 -3.75 -13.83
N LEU A 687 31.16 -4.34 -12.78
CA LEU A 687 30.44 -4.53 -11.52
C LEU A 687 30.74 -3.46 -10.47
N THR A 688 31.90 -2.79 -10.56
CA THR A 688 32.33 -1.85 -9.50
C THR A 688 32.65 -0.44 -10.00
N ALA A 689 32.89 -0.24 -11.30
CA ALA A 689 33.19 1.08 -11.89
C ALA A 689 32.02 1.69 -12.71
N THR A 690 30.83 1.07 -12.69
CA THR A 690 29.64 1.48 -13.46
C THR A 690 29.02 2.79 -12.98
N ILE A 691 29.45 3.30 -11.82
CA ILE A 691 28.84 4.46 -11.17
C ILE A 691 29.51 5.80 -11.50
N SER A 692 30.78 5.81 -11.93
CA SER A 692 31.52 7.08 -12.04
C SER A 692 31.89 7.52 -13.46
N SER A 693 31.76 6.66 -14.48
CA SER A 693 32.28 6.96 -15.83
C SER A 693 31.20 7.13 -16.91
N VAL A 694 29.91 7.13 -16.54
CA VAL A 694 28.78 7.30 -17.47
C VAL A 694 28.59 8.77 -17.92
N VAL A 695 29.44 9.69 -17.42
CA VAL A 695 29.22 11.14 -17.53
C VAL A 695 29.77 11.78 -18.80
N GLU A 696 30.53 11.10 -19.69
CA GLU A 696 31.21 11.78 -20.81
C GLU A 696 31.25 11.03 -22.16
N LEU A 697 30.10 10.61 -22.72
CA LEU A 697 30.00 10.20 -24.14
C LEU A 697 28.83 10.91 -24.84
N ASP A 698 29.10 11.49 -26.01
CA ASP A 698 28.11 12.13 -26.89
C ASP A 698 27.22 11.09 -27.57
N GLY A 699 25.91 11.33 -27.52
CA GLY A 699 24.88 10.50 -28.16
C GLY A 699 24.06 9.62 -27.22
N PHE A 700 24.32 9.64 -25.91
CA PHE A 700 23.52 8.94 -24.89
C PHE A 700 22.81 9.96 -23.98
N ASP A 701 21.52 9.78 -23.74
CA ASP A 701 20.73 10.65 -22.86
C ASP A 701 21.15 10.46 -21.39
N LYS A 702 22.02 11.36 -20.91
CA LYS A 702 22.57 11.39 -19.56
C LYS A 702 21.50 11.44 -18.47
N SER A 703 20.29 11.93 -18.76
CA SER A 703 19.21 11.99 -17.78
C SER A 703 18.62 10.61 -17.47
N LEU A 704 18.57 9.70 -18.46
CA LEU A 704 17.99 8.38 -18.32
C LEU A 704 18.91 7.45 -17.51
N ALA A 705 20.22 7.50 -17.77
CA ALA A 705 21.20 6.70 -17.06
C ALA A 705 21.41 7.15 -15.61
N THR A 706 21.40 8.47 -15.36
CA THR A 706 21.48 9.03 -14.00
C THR A 706 20.26 8.63 -13.17
N ARG A 707 19.05 8.70 -13.74
CA ARG A 707 17.82 8.29 -13.05
C ARG A 707 17.71 6.78 -12.82
N PHE A 708 18.21 5.98 -13.75
CA PHE A 708 18.31 4.53 -13.58
C PHE A 708 19.30 4.15 -12.48
N LEU A 709 20.45 4.83 -12.40
CA LEU A 709 21.48 4.61 -11.36
C LEU A 709 21.07 5.16 -9.98
N GLU A 710 20.35 6.26 -9.91
CA GLU A 710 19.75 6.79 -8.67
C GLU A 710 18.62 5.91 -8.16
N SER A 711 17.75 5.40 -9.05
CA SER A 711 16.74 4.38 -8.74
C SER A 711 17.40 3.11 -8.19
N LEU A 712 18.45 2.58 -8.84
CA LEU A 712 19.19 1.41 -8.37
C LEU A 712 19.86 1.61 -7.01
N LYS A 713 20.54 2.75 -6.78
CA LYS A 713 21.17 3.06 -5.48
C LYS A 713 20.14 3.30 -4.36
N TYR A 714 19.03 3.94 -4.67
CA TYR A 714 17.92 4.16 -3.73
C TYR A 714 17.23 2.84 -3.35
N ASN A 715 17.09 1.93 -4.31
CA ASN A 715 16.46 0.62 -4.12
C ASN A 715 17.38 -0.40 -3.44
N LEU A 716 18.70 -0.37 -3.68
CA LEU A 716 19.68 -1.23 -2.99
C LEU A 716 19.83 -0.88 -1.49
N GLY A 717 19.43 0.32 -1.07
CA GLY A 717 19.41 0.73 0.35
C GLY A 717 18.13 0.33 1.11
N LYS A 718 17.03 0.05 0.41
CA LYS A 718 15.76 -0.39 1.01
C LYS A 718 15.63 -1.90 0.90
N LYS A 719 16.01 -2.59 1.98
CA LYS A 719 15.72 -4.02 2.15
C LYS A 719 14.20 -4.23 2.22
N GLU A 720 13.58 -4.61 1.10
CA GLU A 720 12.33 -5.37 1.15
C GLU A 720 12.54 -6.73 0.52
N ARG A 721 12.50 -7.75 1.38
CA ARG A 721 12.57 -9.16 1.01
C ARG A 721 11.14 -9.66 0.94
N ILE A 722 10.69 -10.09 -0.24
CA ILE A 722 9.48 -10.90 -0.33
C ILE A 722 9.95 -12.33 -0.03
N GLY A 723 9.79 -12.80 1.21
CA GLY A 723 10.14 -14.18 1.56
C GLY A 723 9.38 -15.18 0.69
N GLU A 724 9.90 -16.40 0.50
CA GLU A 724 9.26 -17.45 -0.33
C GLU A 724 7.75 -17.59 -0.03
N GLU A 725 7.35 -17.59 1.25
CA GLU A 725 5.95 -17.62 1.66
C GLU A 725 5.14 -16.40 1.20
N ASN A 726 5.71 -15.20 1.31
CA ASN A 726 5.07 -13.97 0.85
C ASN A 726 4.96 -13.93 -0.68
N ALA A 727 5.92 -14.51 -1.41
CA ALA A 727 5.91 -14.58 -2.87
C ALA A 727 4.81 -15.53 -3.36
N ILE A 728 4.65 -16.67 -2.71
CA ILE A 728 3.54 -17.61 -2.95
C ILE A 728 2.21 -16.91 -2.66
N GLN A 729 2.09 -16.23 -1.51
CA GLN A 729 0.86 -15.53 -1.14
C GLN A 729 0.53 -14.39 -2.11
N LEU A 730 1.52 -13.60 -2.53
CA LEU A 730 1.33 -12.52 -3.50
C LEU A 730 0.92 -13.07 -4.87
N ALA A 731 1.56 -14.14 -5.36
CA ALA A 731 1.14 -14.81 -6.58
C ALA A 731 -0.31 -15.30 -6.49
N ALA A 732 -0.68 -15.91 -5.36
CA ALA A 732 -2.05 -16.34 -5.10
C ALA A 732 -3.04 -15.16 -5.09
N ASN A 733 -2.69 -14.05 -4.45
CA ASN A 733 -3.51 -12.83 -4.41
C ASN A 733 -3.68 -12.21 -5.81
N ILE A 734 -2.63 -12.21 -6.64
CA ILE A 734 -2.72 -11.78 -8.06
C ILE A 734 -3.64 -12.70 -8.86
N GLN A 735 -3.62 -14.02 -8.62
CA GLN A 735 -4.55 -14.92 -9.31
C GLN A 735 -5.99 -14.76 -8.79
N LYS A 736 -6.17 -14.56 -7.49
CA LYS A 736 -7.47 -14.31 -6.86
C LYS A 736 -8.15 -13.05 -7.42
N SER A 737 -7.37 -11.99 -7.66
CA SER A 737 -7.89 -10.70 -8.14
C SER A 737 -8.48 -10.73 -9.56
N LYS A 738 -8.25 -11.81 -10.31
CA LYS A 738 -8.95 -12.07 -11.59
C LYS A 738 -10.46 -12.08 -11.42
N ASN A 739 -10.95 -12.56 -10.29
CA ASN A 739 -12.38 -12.55 -9.98
C ASN A 739 -12.74 -11.22 -9.32
N THR A 740 -13.38 -10.33 -10.07
CA THR A 740 -13.69 -8.96 -9.62
C THR A 740 -15.14 -8.58 -9.95
N THR A 741 -15.50 -7.31 -9.80
CA THR A 741 -16.76 -6.76 -10.30
C THR A 741 -16.51 -5.85 -11.49
N PHE A 742 -17.51 -5.70 -12.36
CA PHE A 742 -17.35 -4.89 -13.56
C PHE A 742 -16.99 -3.42 -13.22
N ALA A 743 -17.58 -2.86 -12.15
CA ALA A 743 -17.30 -1.49 -11.72
C ALA A 743 -15.85 -1.32 -11.24
N ARG A 744 -15.34 -2.30 -10.48
CA ARG A 744 -13.97 -2.32 -10.00
C ARG A 744 -12.96 -2.48 -11.12
N PHE A 745 -13.28 -3.29 -12.13
CA PHE A 745 -12.47 -3.41 -13.34
C PHE A 745 -12.37 -2.07 -14.09
N ILE A 746 -13.52 -1.41 -14.37
CA ILE A 746 -13.55 -0.11 -15.06
C ILE A 746 -12.79 0.96 -14.27
N PHE A 747 -12.98 1.01 -12.95
CA PHE A 747 -12.21 1.89 -12.08
C PHE A 747 -10.71 1.60 -12.16
N GLY A 748 -10.31 0.31 -12.12
CA GLY A 748 -8.92 -0.14 -12.21
C GLY A 748 -8.20 0.24 -13.50
N LEU A 749 -8.91 0.39 -14.63
CA LEU A 749 -8.32 0.84 -15.90
C LEU A 749 -7.73 2.26 -15.83
N GLY A 750 -8.12 3.06 -14.84
CA GLY A 750 -7.57 4.40 -14.62
C GLY A 750 -7.89 5.37 -15.76
N ILE A 751 -9.11 5.29 -16.30
CA ILE A 751 -9.62 6.25 -17.28
C ILE A 751 -9.69 7.64 -16.61
N PRO A 752 -9.18 8.71 -17.24
CA PRO A 752 -9.20 10.06 -16.65
C PRO A 752 -10.62 10.48 -16.23
N GLU A 753 -10.74 11.11 -15.06
CA GLU A 753 -11.99 11.57 -14.44
C GLU A 753 -13.03 10.49 -14.11
N VAL A 754 -12.73 9.20 -14.31
CA VAL A 754 -13.61 8.10 -13.92
C VAL A 754 -13.24 7.62 -12.51
N GLY A 755 -14.02 8.08 -11.51
CA GLY A 755 -13.93 7.61 -10.12
C GLY A 755 -14.76 6.34 -9.86
N GLU A 756 -14.77 5.86 -8.61
CA GLU A 756 -15.53 4.66 -8.22
C GLU A 756 -17.04 4.81 -8.47
N SER A 757 -17.62 5.96 -8.12
CA SER A 757 -19.05 6.24 -8.34
C SER A 757 -19.38 6.30 -9.83
N THR A 758 -18.56 6.99 -10.62
CA THR A 758 -18.73 7.07 -12.08
C THR A 758 -18.63 5.68 -12.71
N ALA A 759 -17.68 4.84 -12.27
CA ALA A 759 -17.57 3.47 -12.76
C ALA A 759 -18.82 2.64 -12.44
N GLN A 760 -19.41 2.78 -11.24
CA GLN A 760 -20.68 2.14 -10.89
C GLN A 760 -21.83 2.61 -11.79
N ASN A 761 -21.94 3.91 -12.04
CA ASN A 761 -23.00 4.47 -12.90
C ASN A 761 -22.85 4.01 -14.36
N LEU A 762 -21.63 3.94 -14.87
CA LEU A 762 -21.33 3.40 -16.21
C LEU A 762 -21.74 1.93 -16.31
N VAL A 763 -21.41 1.12 -15.31
CA VAL A 763 -21.81 -0.30 -15.29
C VAL A 763 -23.32 -0.44 -15.23
N ALA A 764 -24.00 0.33 -14.38
CA ALA A 764 -25.46 0.32 -14.30
C ALA A 764 -26.14 0.65 -15.64
N ARG A 765 -25.52 1.51 -16.46
CA ARG A 765 -26.05 1.92 -17.77
C ARG A 765 -25.72 0.95 -18.90
N PHE A 766 -24.48 0.48 -18.98
CA PHE A 766 -23.96 -0.27 -20.14
C PHE A 766 -23.93 -1.79 -19.91
N ARG A 767 -23.83 -2.23 -18.65
CA ARG A 767 -23.86 -3.63 -18.15
C ARG A 767 -22.77 -4.58 -18.68
N THR A 768 -22.30 -4.39 -19.90
CA THR A 768 -21.26 -5.18 -20.55
C THR A 768 -20.10 -4.31 -20.99
N LEU A 769 -18.91 -4.90 -21.05
CA LEU A 769 -17.71 -4.23 -21.52
C LEU A 769 -17.84 -3.82 -23.00
N ASP A 770 -18.42 -4.68 -23.82
CA ASP A 770 -18.58 -4.41 -25.25
C ASP A 770 -19.48 -3.20 -25.51
N ALA A 771 -20.61 -3.10 -24.80
CA ALA A 771 -21.50 -1.94 -24.90
C ALA A 771 -20.80 -0.64 -24.48
N LEU A 772 -19.99 -0.67 -23.41
CA LEU A 772 -19.23 0.50 -22.97
C LEU A 772 -18.12 0.88 -23.96
N MET A 773 -17.42 -0.10 -24.56
CA MET A 773 -16.34 0.12 -25.53
C MET A 773 -16.81 0.78 -26.83
N HIS A 774 -18.08 0.60 -27.18
CA HIS A 774 -18.74 1.13 -28.38
C HIS A 774 -19.67 2.31 -28.10
N ALA A 775 -19.81 2.72 -26.83
CA ALA A 775 -20.68 3.82 -26.44
C ALA A 775 -20.28 5.12 -27.13
N THR A 776 -21.28 5.84 -27.64
CA THR A 776 -21.10 7.18 -28.20
C THR A 776 -20.98 8.22 -27.09
N GLN A 777 -20.42 9.39 -27.41
CA GLN A 777 -20.31 10.49 -26.45
C GLN A 777 -21.69 10.91 -25.92
N GLU A 778 -22.70 10.97 -26.79
CA GLU A 778 -24.08 11.32 -26.42
C GLU A 778 -24.68 10.31 -25.44
N GLU A 779 -24.45 9.01 -25.64
CA GLU A 779 -24.92 7.97 -24.71
C GLU A 779 -24.23 8.04 -23.35
N LEU A 780 -22.92 8.32 -23.33
CA LEU A 780 -22.15 8.49 -22.09
C LEU A 780 -22.65 9.69 -21.28
N GLU A 781 -23.00 10.80 -21.94
CA GLU A 781 -23.53 12.00 -21.27
C GLU A 781 -24.93 11.80 -20.65
N THR A 782 -25.60 10.67 -20.93
CA THR A 782 -26.85 10.30 -20.24
C THR A 782 -26.64 9.66 -18.87
N VAL A 783 -25.39 9.33 -18.52
CA VAL A 783 -25.04 8.67 -17.25
C VAL A 783 -24.88 9.72 -16.15
N ASP A 784 -25.45 9.43 -14.98
CA ASP A 784 -25.28 10.29 -13.79
C ASP A 784 -23.79 10.47 -13.47
N ASP A 785 -23.39 11.71 -13.17
CA ASP A 785 -22.00 12.15 -12.97
C ASP A 785 -21.08 12.11 -14.21
N VAL A 786 -21.59 11.88 -15.42
CA VAL A 786 -20.80 11.91 -16.67
C VAL A 786 -21.16 13.14 -17.50
N GLY A 787 -20.30 14.17 -17.42
CA GLY A 787 -20.39 15.34 -18.29
C GLY A 787 -19.52 15.23 -19.55
N THR A 788 -19.56 16.27 -20.39
CA THR A 788 -18.84 16.34 -21.68
C THR A 788 -17.33 16.10 -21.60
N VAL A 789 -16.69 16.44 -20.46
CA VAL A 789 -15.26 16.19 -20.24
C VAL A 789 -15.00 14.69 -20.05
N VAL A 790 -15.79 14.06 -19.16
CA VAL A 790 -15.65 12.64 -18.81
C VAL A 790 -16.00 11.75 -20.00
N SER A 791 -17.11 12.07 -20.71
CA SER A 791 -17.53 11.32 -21.90
C SER A 791 -16.46 11.31 -23.00
N LYS A 792 -15.81 12.46 -23.25
CA LYS A 792 -14.68 12.55 -24.18
C LYS A 792 -13.48 11.72 -23.74
N HIS A 793 -13.14 11.72 -22.44
CA HIS A 793 -12.04 10.89 -21.94
C HIS A 793 -12.30 9.39 -22.13
N ILE A 794 -13.53 8.94 -21.88
CA ILE A 794 -13.94 7.55 -22.10
C ILE A 794 -13.88 7.19 -23.59
N CYS A 795 -14.48 8.00 -24.47
CA CYS A 795 -14.43 7.81 -25.92
C CYS A 795 -12.99 7.75 -26.43
N ASN A 796 -12.13 8.70 -26.02
CA ASN A 796 -10.72 8.74 -26.43
C ASN A 796 -9.93 7.55 -25.90
N PHE A 797 -10.23 7.09 -24.68
CA PHE A 797 -9.58 5.92 -24.10
C PHE A 797 -9.86 4.68 -24.94
N PHE A 798 -11.12 4.43 -25.31
CA PHE A 798 -11.48 3.28 -26.13
C PHE A 798 -11.17 3.49 -27.62
N ALA A 799 -11.15 4.70 -28.15
CA ALA A 799 -10.69 4.93 -29.53
C ALA A 799 -9.20 4.58 -29.74
N ASN A 800 -8.40 4.55 -28.67
CA ASN A 800 -7.01 4.16 -28.72
C ASN A 800 -6.85 2.63 -28.81
N SER A 801 -6.28 2.15 -29.93
CA SER A 801 -6.10 0.72 -30.18
C SER A 801 -5.29 -0.01 -29.10
N LYS A 802 -4.24 0.62 -28.55
CA LYS A 802 -3.41 0.00 -27.51
C LYS A 802 -4.17 -0.20 -26.19
N ASN A 803 -5.05 0.74 -25.85
CA ASN A 803 -5.89 0.59 -24.66
C ASN A 803 -6.91 -0.53 -24.84
N ARG A 804 -7.53 -0.63 -26.03
CA ARG A 804 -8.43 -1.75 -26.36
C ARG A 804 -7.70 -3.09 -26.29
N GLU A 805 -6.51 -3.19 -26.89
CA GLU A 805 -5.67 -4.38 -26.84
C GLU A 805 -5.33 -4.77 -25.40
N LEU A 806 -4.96 -3.81 -24.54
CA LEU A 806 -4.69 -4.07 -23.13
C LEU A 806 -5.93 -4.58 -22.39
N VAL A 807 -7.08 -3.94 -22.60
CA VAL A 807 -8.36 -4.31 -21.97
C VAL A 807 -8.74 -5.74 -22.35
N LEU A 808 -8.69 -6.07 -23.64
CA LEU A 808 -9.00 -7.40 -24.14
C LEU A 808 -7.98 -8.44 -23.62
N ALA A 809 -6.70 -8.11 -23.62
CA ALA A 809 -5.67 -9.01 -23.10
C ALA A 809 -5.80 -9.28 -21.60
N LEU A 810 -6.31 -8.33 -20.81
CA LEU A 810 -6.64 -8.55 -19.39
C LEU A 810 -7.79 -9.54 -19.23
N VAL A 811 -8.83 -9.43 -20.06
CA VAL A 811 -9.94 -10.39 -20.10
C VAL A 811 -9.43 -11.76 -20.54
N ASP A 812 -8.61 -11.83 -21.58
CA ASP A 812 -7.98 -13.08 -22.06
C ASP A 812 -7.04 -13.72 -21.03
N ALA A 813 -6.41 -12.92 -20.16
CA ALA A 813 -5.63 -13.41 -19.04
C ALA A 813 -6.48 -14.02 -17.90
N GLY A 814 -7.82 -13.95 -18.02
CA GLY A 814 -8.79 -14.56 -17.13
C GLY A 814 -9.43 -13.59 -16.13
N VAL A 815 -9.21 -12.27 -16.27
CA VAL A 815 -9.95 -11.28 -15.46
C VAL A 815 -11.42 -11.33 -15.86
N SER A 816 -12.28 -11.58 -14.89
CA SER A 816 -13.71 -11.81 -15.10
C SER A 816 -14.56 -11.23 -13.96
N TRP A 817 -15.84 -11.06 -14.27
CA TRP A 817 -16.86 -10.57 -13.35
C TRP A 817 -18.19 -11.24 -13.70
N PRO A 818 -19.14 -11.33 -12.74
CA PRO A 818 -20.47 -11.84 -13.02
C PRO A 818 -21.13 -11.01 -14.12
N VAL A 819 -21.70 -11.68 -15.13
CA VAL A 819 -22.51 -11.02 -16.15
C VAL A 819 -23.85 -10.67 -15.49
N GLU A 820 -24.21 -9.39 -15.47
CA GLU A 820 -25.56 -8.98 -15.08
C GLU A 820 -26.52 -9.43 -16.19
N GLU A 821 -27.36 -10.44 -15.91
CA GLU A 821 -28.36 -10.91 -16.86
C GLU A 821 -29.32 -9.78 -17.24
N GLU A 822 -29.72 -9.73 -18.51
CA GLU A 822 -30.88 -8.95 -18.90
C GLU A 822 -32.08 -9.48 -18.13
N VAL A 823 -32.64 -8.65 -17.24
CA VAL A 823 -34.04 -8.83 -16.86
C VAL A 823 -34.89 -8.39 -18.05
N SER A 824 -34.89 -9.18 -19.12
CA SER A 824 -35.87 -9.10 -20.19
C SER A 824 -37.15 -9.75 -19.66
N ASP A 825 -38.26 -9.02 -19.75
CA ASP A 825 -39.60 -9.36 -19.24
C ASP A 825 -39.88 -9.10 -17.76
N SER A 826 -39.31 -8.02 -17.22
CA SER A 826 -39.83 -7.46 -15.97
C SER A 826 -41.07 -6.56 -16.22
N PRO A 827 -42.17 -6.68 -15.45
CA PRO A 827 -43.45 -6.03 -15.75
C PRO A 827 -43.40 -4.49 -15.78
N LEU A 828 -42.39 -3.87 -15.17
CA LEU A 828 -42.23 -2.41 -15.12
C LEU A 828 -41.07 -1.88 -15.98
N SER A 829 -40.53 -2.70 -16.88
CA SER A 829 -39.42 -2.30 -17.75
C SER A 829 -39.73 -1.02 -18.53
N GLY A 830 -38.82 -0.05 -18.47
CA GLY A 830 -38.94 1.24 -19.15
C GLY A 830 -39.77 2.30 -18.42
N GLN A 831 -40.48 1.95 -17.34
CA GLN A 831 -41.31 2.89 -16.58
C GLN A 831 -40.49 3.67 -15.54
N THR A 832 -40.84 4.93 -15.31
CA THR A 832 -40.25 5.80 -14.29
C THR A 832 -41.23 6.01 -13.14
N TRP A 833 -40.84 5.61 -11.94
CA TRP A 833 -41.64 5.63 -10.72
C TRP A 833 -41.07 6.63 -9.72
N VAL A 834 -41.93 7.35 -8.99
CA VAL A 834 -41.53 8.25 -7.90
C VAL A 834 -42.23 7.83 -6.63
N ILE A 835 -41.46 7.62 -5.55
CA ILE A 835 -42.00 7.27 -4.24
C ILE A 835 -42.00 8.51 -3.34
N THR A 836 -43.14 8.82 -2.72
CA THR A 836 -43.30 9.96 -1.84
C THR A 836 -44.28 9.64 -0.71
N GLY A 837 -44.14 10.27 0.46
CA GLY A 837 -44.95 9.93 1.63
C GLY A 837 -44.51 8.65 2.36
N SER A 838 -45.02 8.41 3.55
CA SER A 838 -44.74 7.24 4.38
C SER A 838 -45.59 6.06 3.92
N LEU A 839 -44.93 4.95 3.61
CA LEU A 839 -45.55 3.71 3.16
C LEU A 839 -45.50 2.67 4.28
N SER A 840 -46.32 1.63 4.15
CA SER A 840 -46.31 0.42 4.99
C SER A 840 -44.97 -0.32 4.94
N ILE A 841 -44.27 -0.29 3.80
CA ILE A 841 -42.89 -0.79 3.63
C ILE A 841 -41.87 0.36 3.56
N ARG A 842 -40.61 0.09 3.90
CA ARG A 842 -39.56 1.15 3.88
C ARG A 842 -39.34 1.62 2.44
N ARG A 843 -39.22 2.94 2.22
CA ARG A 843 -39.01 3.50 0.85
C ARG A 843 -37.83 2.89 0.09
N PRO A 844 -36.65 2.61 0.71
CA PRO A 844 -35.55 1.94 0.01
C PRO A 844 -35.89 0.52 -0.43
N GLU A 845 -36.65 -0.20 0.38
CA GLU A 845 -37.14 -1.56 0.10
C GLU A 845 -38.18 -1.54 -1.02
N ALA A 846 -39.15 -0.62 -0.95
CA ALA A 846 -40.09 -0.34 -2.04
C ALA A 846 -39.39 0.01 -3.35
N ALA A 847 -38.35 0.86 -3.28
CA ALA A 847 -37.55 1.23 -4.43
C ALA A 847 -36.74 0.06 -4.97
N GLN A 848 -36.24 -0.82 -4.11
CA GLN A 848 -35.51 -2.02 -4.49
C GLN A 848 -36.44 -3.04 -5.17
N ILE A 849 -37.63 -3.28 -4.62
CA ILE A 849 -38.63 -4.16 -5.22
C ILE A 849 -39.08 -3.62 -6.58
N LEU A 850 -39.38 -2.32 -6.68
CA LEU A 850 -39.72 -1.71 -7.96
C LEU A 850 -38.58 -1.78 -8.99
N LYS A 851 -37.33 -1.65 -8.54
CA LYS A 851 -36.14 -1.85 -9.41
C LYS A 851 -35.98 -3.30 -9.84
N GLN A 852 -36.24 -4.27 -8.95
CA GLN A 852 -36.28 -5.70 -9.30
C GLN A 852 -37.38 -5.99 -10.32
N LEU A 853 -38.52 -5.30 -10.21
CA LEU A 853 -39.62 -5.34 -11.18
C LEU A 853 -39.36 -4.50 -12.44
N GLY A 854 -38.19 -3.87 -12.59
CA GLY A 854 -37.73 -3.22 -13.83
C GLY A 854 -37.99 -1.71 -13.93
N ALA A 855 -38.53 -1.08 -12.89
CA ALA A 855 -38.81 0.35 -12.88
C ALA A 855 -37.56 1.22 -12.59
N LYS A 856 -37.49 2.38 -13.21
CA LYS A 856 -36.54 3.46 -12.88
C LYS A 856 -37.11 4.31 -11.74
N ILE A 857 -36.36 4.49 -10.66
CA ILE A 857 -36.83 5.30 -9.52
C ILE A 857 -36.28 6.72 -9.62
N ALA A 858 -37.18 7.70 -9.80
CA ALA A 858 -36.85 9.11 -9.85
C ALA A 858 -37.11 9.80 -8.50
N SER A 859 -36.27 10.77 -8.17
CA SER A 859 -36.39 11.56 -6.93
C SER A 859 -37.40 12.71 -7.05
N SER A 860 -37.83 13.07 -8.26
CA SER A 860 -38.73 14.18 -8.53
C SER A 860 -39.80 13.81 -9.57
N VAL A 861 -40.98 14.42 -9.43
CA VAL A 861 -42.09 14.25 -10.38
C VAL A 861 -41.87 15.15 -11.60
N SER A 862 -41.90 14.57 -12.79
CA SER A 862 -41.75 15.26 -14.08
C SER A 862 -42.77 14.73 -15.11
N LYS A 863 -42.81 15.31 -16.32
CA LYS A 863 -43.63 14.77 -17.43
C LYS A 863 -43.20 13.37 -17.90
N LYS A 864 -41.98 12.93 -17.55
CA LYS A 864 -41.45 11.59 -17.87
C LYS A 864 -41.76 10.56 -16.78
N THR A 865 -42.41 10.97 -15.69
CA THR A 865 -42.80 10.06 -14.59
C THR A 865 -44.07 9.33 -14.99
N ASP A 866 -44.06 8.01 -14.97
CA ASP A 866 -45.20 7.18 -15.33
C ASP A 866 -46.13 6.96 -14.13
N VAL A 867 -45.56 6.67 -12.95
CA VAL A 867 -46.32 6.38 -11.73
C VAL A 867 -45.74 7.07 -10.51
N VAL A 868 -46.60 7.59 -9.64
CA VAL A 868 -46.24 8.16 -8.35
C VAL A 868 -46.87 7.34 -7.23
N VAL A 869 -46.05 6.74 -6.38
CA VAL A 869 -46.51 6.07 -5.16
C VAL A 869 -46.56 7.10 -4.05
N ALA A 870 -47.76 7.38 -3.54
CA ALA A 870 -48.05 8.43 -2.57
C ALA A 870 -48.57 7.84 -1.25
N GLY A 871 -47.69 7.75 -0.27
CA GLY A 871 -48.03 7.38 1.10
C GLY A 871 -48.50 8.58 1.94
N GLU A 872 -48.65 8.37 3.25
CA GLU A 872 -49.03 9.43 4.18
C GLU A 872 -48.03 10.60 4.12
N ALA A 873 -48.52 11.84 4.17
CA ALA A 873 -47.69 13.05 4.04
C ALA A 873 -46.87 13.15 2.72
N ALA A 874 -47.38 12.65 1.60
CA ALA A 874 -46.76 12.78 0.26
C ALA A 874 -46.54 14.23 -0.24
N GLY A 875 -47.18 15.23 0.38
CA GLY A 875 -46.84 16.65 0.24
C GLY A 875 -46.81 17.17 -1.21
N SER A 876 -45.80 17.99 -1.53
CA SER A 876 -45.70 18.74 -2.79
C SER A 876 -45.53 17.88 -4.05
N LYS A 877 -45.05 16.63 -3.93
CA LYS A 877 -44.89 15.71 -5.07
C LYS A 877 -46.21 15.10 -5.51
N LEU A 878 -47.09 14.78 -4.57
CA LEU A 878 -48.46 14.37 -4.88
C LEU A 878 -49.22 15.49 -5.61
N THR A 879 -49.13 16.72 -5.11
CA THR A 879 -49.74 17.89 -5.76
C THR A 879 -49.23 18.07 -7.19
N LYS A 880 -47.92 17.93 -7.41
CA LYS A 880 -47.30 18.03 -8.73
C LYS A 880 -47.71 16.88 -9.67
N ALA A 881 -47.90 15.67 -9.15
CA ALA A 881 -48.37 14.51 -9.91
C ALA A 881 -49.80 14.72 -10.41
N LEU A 882 -50.69 15.21 -9.53
CA LEU A 882 -52.07 15.51 -9.85
C LEU A 882 -52.19 16.64 -10.89
N GLN A 883 -51.36 17.69 -10.79
CA GLN A 883 -51.31 18.77 -11.78
C GLN A 883 -50.85 18.30 -13.17
N LEU A 884 -49.98 17.30 -13.23
CA LEU A 884 -49.47 16.73 -14.47
C LEU A 884 -50.33 15.58 -15.01
N GLY A 885 -51.41 15.19 -14.31
CA GLY A 885 -52.31 14.11 -14.72
C GLY A 885 -51.66 12.72 -14.70
N LEU A 886 -50.66 12.51 -13.84
CA LEU A 886 -49.92 11.24 -13.76
C LEU A 886 -50.68 10.20 -12.93
N LYS A 887 -50.40 8.91 -13.18
CA LYS A 887 -50.96 7.82 -12.37
C LYS A 887 -50.41 7.89 -10.95
N VAL A 888 -51.29 7.90 -9.95
CA VAL A 888 -50.92 7.90 -8.53
C VAL A 888 -51.44 6.61 -7.90
N LEU A 889 -50.59 5.91 -7.13
CA LEU A 889 -50.98 4.78 -6.27
C LEU A 889 -50.89 5.21 -4.82
N ASN A 890 -51.94 5.01 -4.04
CA ASN A 890 -51.89 5.16 -2.59
C ASN A 890 -51.20 3.95 -1.92
N SER A 891 -50.97 4.01 -0.60
CA SER A 891 -50.28 2.92 0.14
C SER A 891 -50.96 1.55 -0.03
N GLU A 892 -52.30 1.48 0.02
CA GLU A 892 -53.03 0.22 -0.08
C GLU A 892 -52.98 -0.35 -1.51
N GLU A 893 -53.11 0.52 -2.52
CA GLU A 893 -53.00 0.16 -3.93
C GLU A 893 -51.57 -0.30 -4.28
N PHE A 894 -50.57 0.30 -3.66
CA PHE A 894 -49.18 -0.11 -3.82
C PHE A 894 -48.91 -1.47 -3.16
N ASP A 895 -49.46 -1.72 -1.97
CA ASP A 895 -49.33 -3.02 -1.32
C ASP A 895 -50.04 -4.14 -2.09
N ALA A 896 -51.21 -3.85 -2.66
CA ALA A 896 -51.90 -4.78 -3.56
C ALA A 896 -51.07 -5.06 -4.82
N PHE A 897 -50.48 -4.02 -5.41
CA PHE A 897 -49.59 -4.14 -6.56
C PHE A 897 -48.39 -5.03 -6.26
N LEU A 898 -47.76 -4.88 -5.09
CA LEU A 898 -46.62 -5.71 -4.70
C LEU A 898 -47.01 -7.17 -4.48
N LYS A 899 -48.16 -7.44 -3.85
CA LYS A 899 -48.66 -8.82 -3.64
C LYS A 899 -48.97 -9.55 -4.95
N GLU A 900 -49.39 -8.83 -5.98
CA GLU A 900 -49.72 -9.39 -7.28
C GLU A 900 -48.48 -9.66 -8.15
N ASN A 901 -47.41 -8.89 -7.97
CA ASN A 901 -46.23 -8.91 -8.84
C ASN A 901 -44.99 -9.56 -8.20
N LEU A 902 -45.05 -9.92 -6.92
CA LEU A 902 -44.01 -10.71 -6.25
C LEU A 902 -44.38 -12.20 -6.27
N PRO A 903 -43.43 -13.12 -6.54
CA PRO A 903 -43.69 -14.55 -6.39
C PRO A 903 -44.05 -14.87 -4.91
N PRO A 904 -44.93 -15.86 -4.66
CA PRO A 904 -45.17 -16.32 -3.30
C PRO A 904 -43.86 -16.85 -2.70
N ASP A 905 -43.55 -16.38 -1.49
CA ASP A 905 -42.32 -16.70 -0.74
C ASP A 905 -42.15 -18.24 -0.62
N PRO A 906 -40.96 -18.82 -0.90
CA PRO A 906 -40.72 -20.26 -0.78
C PRO A 906 -40.70 -20.82 0.65
#